data_AF-A0A8D0TZ94-F1
#
_entry.id   AF-A0A8D0TZ94-F1
#
_cell.length_a   1.000
_cell.length_b   1.000
_cell.length_c   1.000
_cell.angle_alpha   90.00
_cell.angle_beta   90.00
_cell.angle_gamma   90.00
#
_symmetry.space_group_name_H-M   'P 1'
#
loop_
_entity.id
_entity.type
_entity.pdbx_description
1 polymer ?
#
loop_
_entity_poly.entity_id
_entity_poly.type
_entity_poly.pdbx_seq_one_letter_code
_entity_poly.pdbx_strand_id
1 'polypeptide(L)'
;SLTQRVHCCVAVEAPFGMTFNKKVEAFHLPLTSAASGGPHIHSPLAFLPSWPKILLKRESASIHRLHGDTSRDLQGTSENGVIFQKCAVVTGQSEWPVVHVQLLVHNTRAPSATNLSDLLLLDNVTGLSVRESAGNQTSRGFQAFRKKFLQVGDSFSVQYTAWLEAGGVGSGEVLVLPAQLSFQTSSPNRTQLKALLTITTDEKITVLPNHGLHAMGFFVALILSLVLTWAVLFFMVRYQCLKGSLLSRHRVRHHEDKLEHSQFTSADGVNEDLALNEQMIDILSSEDPGSMLPALEELEIATLNWADSDLEACRTQISKDIIALLLKNLTSSGHLSPQGARRMDAVFQKQFLWLEKEIQEEYDRKMVALTAECDLDTRKKTESQYQREMAAMEEAEEVLKRGSERSAAECSSLLRTLHGLEQEHLRRSLALQQEEDFAKAHRQLAIFQRSELHSIFFTQIQSAIFKGELKPEAAKMLLQDYSKIQERIEELMDFFQASKRYHLSKRFGHREYLVQSLQSLETRVQGLLSTASAQLSLLIQKHERAGYLDEDQMEVLLERVQTEVFSIKQKLDNDLKQEKKKLHQKLITKRRREMLQKHKEQRKEQLSIGEALGAAEDAGQYLGQWRSLVAEHSAALEELQERLDQAALDELRALTLSLSEKATEELRRLQNSAMTQELLKLGVPWLFLQPILEEHSRDLAARAERLEGEERDRGQEGVQSVRQRLKDDALEASTEEQAELRHWEHLIFG
;
A
#
# COMPACT_ATOMS: atom_id res chain seq x y z
N SER A 1 -17.90 -5.13 -43.11
CA SER A 1 -16.63 -5.82 -42.82
C SER A 1 -16.18 -5.41 -41.44
N LEU A 2 -16.20 -6.35 -40.49
CA LEU A 2 -15.74 -6.15 -39.12
C LEU A 2 -14.92 -7.39 -38.76
N THR A 3 -13.62 -7.17 -38.58
CA THR A 3 -12.62 -8.17 -38.23
C THR A 3 -12.80 -8.52 -36.76
N GLN A 4 -13.15 -9.77 -36.48
CA GLN A 4 -13.29 -10.32 -35.13
C GLN A 4 -11.88 -10.68 -34.63
N ARG A 5 -11.41 -10.00 -33.58
CA ARG A 5 -10.15 -10.35 -32.89
C ARG A 5 -10.35 -11.64 -32.09
N VAL A 6 -9.65 -12.68 -32.51
CA VAL A 6 -9.40 -13.87 -31.69
C VAL A 6 -8.11 -13.61 -30.91
N HIS A 7 -8.15 -13.71 -29.58
CA HIS A 7 -6.94 -13.76 -28.76
C HIS A 7 -6.28 -15.14 -28.97
N CYS A 8 -5.35 -15.20 -29.93
CA CYS A 8 -4.26 -16.15 -29.91
C CYS A 8 -2.98 -15.36 -29.63
N CYS A 9 -2.22 -15.77 -28.61
CA CYS A 9 -0.80 -15.47 -28.54
C CYS A 9 -0.12 -16.18 -29.73
N VAL A 10 -0.05 -15.49 -30.86
CA VAL A 10 0.78 -15.89 -32.00
C VAL A 10 2.11 -15.18 -31.83
N ALA A 11 3.15 -15.94 -31.53
CA ALA A 11 4.50 -15.57 -31.92
C ALA A 11 4.51 -15.57 -33.45
N VAL A 12 4.60 -14.37 -34.03
CA VAL A 12 4.78 -14.21 -35.47
C VAL A 12 6.24 -14.56 -35.79
N GLU A 13 6.45 -15.72 -36.38
CA GLU A 13 7.65 -16.04 -37.14
C GLU A 13 7.32 -15.80 -38.62
N ALA A 14 7.92 -14.78 -39.23
CA ALA A 14 7.78 -14.49 -40.65
C ALA A 14 8.66 -15.44 -41.48
N PRO A 15 8.23 -15.84 -42.69
CA PRO A 15 8.91 -16.85 -43.50
C PRO A 15 10.16 -16.27 -44.18
N PHE A 16 11.29 -16.98 -44.05
CA PHE A 16 12.50 -16.67 -44.82
C PHE A 16 12.39 -17.19 -46.25
N GLY A 17 12.66 -16.28 -47.20
CA GLY A 17 12.85 -16.64 -48.60
C GLY A 17 12.96 -15.46 -49.57
N MET A 18 13.82 -14.46 -49.32
CA MET A 18 14.63 -13.79 -50.36
C MET A 18 15.60 -12.77 -49.76
N THR A 19 16.86 -12.85 -50.20
CA THR A 19 18.01 -12.05 -49.81
C THR A 19 17.85 -10.56 -50.08
N PHE A 20 18.06 -9.69 -49.08
CA PHE A 20 18.66 -8.37 -49.25
C PHE A 20 19.41 -7.93 -47.99
N ASN A 21 20.42 -7.10 -48.22
CA ASN A 21 21.59 -6.84 -47.40
C ASN A 21 21.36 -5.73 -46.34
N LYS A 22 22.26 -5.69 -45.34
CA LYS A 22 22.50 -4.66 -44.29
C LYS A 22 21.65 -4.66 -43.01
N LYS A 23 22.35 -4.98 -41.92
CA LYS A 23 22.03 -4.84 -40.49
C LYS A 23 21.38 -3.50 -40.12
N VAL A 24 20.28 -3.58 -39.37
CA VAL A 24 19.91 -2.61 -38.33
C VAL A 24 19.73 -3.41 -37.05
N GLU A 25 20.68 -3.29 -36.12
CA GLU A 25 20.59 -3.84 -34.77
C GLU A 25 19.41 -3.18 -34.03
N ALA A 26 18.49 -4.00 -33.52
CA ALA A 26 17.47 -3.56 -32.59
C ALA A 26 18.15 -3.30 -31.24
N PHE A 27 18.14 -2.04 -30.81
CA PHE A 27 18.55 -1.67 -29.46
C PHE A 27 17.49 -2.16 -28.49
N HIS A 28 17.75 -3.29 -27.82
CA HIS A 28 17.06 -3.62 -26.57
C HIS A 28 17.74 -2.82 -25.46
N LEU A 29 17.09 -1.76 -24.96
CA LEU A 29 17.53 -1.14 -23.71
C LEU A 29 17.18 -2.09 -22.55
N PRO A 30 18.08 -2.30 -21.59
CA PRO A 30 17.72 -2.95 -20.33
C PRO A 30 16.80 -2.03 -19.54
N LEU A 31 15.64 -2.55 -19.15
CA LEU A 31 14.72 -1.94 -18.19
C LEU A 31 14.89 -2.68 -16.86
N THR A 32 15.60 -2.09 -15.91
CA THR A 32 15.71 -2.59 -14.53
C THR A 32 15.49 -1.50 -13.49
N SER A 33 15.22 -1.96 -12.27
CA SER A 33 14.75 -1.22 -11.13
C SER A 33 15.91 -1.05 -10.14
N ALA A 34 16.50 0.15 -10.07
CA ALA A 34 17.55 0.52 -9.12
C ALA A 34 17.08 0.64 -7.65
N ALA A 35 15.94 0.05 -7.29
CA ALA A 35 15.51 0.00 -5.89
C ALA A 35 16.27 -1.10 -5.14
N SER A 36 17.17 -0.69 -4.25
CA SER A 36 17.74 -1.51 -3.18
C SER A 36 16.65 -2.30 -2.43
N GLY A 37 16.98 -3.51 -1.99
CA GLY A 37 16.18 -4.25 -1.02
C GLY A 37 16.05 -3.39 0.25
N GLY A 38 14.81 -2.99 0.57
CA GLY A 38 14.55 -1.92 1.54
C GLY A 38 15.20 -2.12 2.91
N PRO A 39 15.53 -1.02 3.62
CA PRO A 39 16.08 -1.07 4.97
C PRO A 39 14.96 -1.25 5.99
N HIS A 40 14.42 -2.46 6.14
CA HIS A 40 13.64 -2.84 7.34
C HIS A 40 14.55 -3.23 8.52
N ILE A 41 15.78 -2.71 8.59
CA ILE A 41 16.77 -3.07 9.62
C ILE A 41 16.60 -2.25 10.91
N HIS A 42 15.76 -1.20 10.92
CA HIS A 42 15.64 -0.31 12.07
C HIS A 42 14.22 -0.13 12.63
N SER A 43 13.30 -1.06 12.36
CA SER A 43 12.08 -1.16 13.20
C SER A 43 12.44 -1.85 14.53
N PRO A 44 11.98 -1.36 15.69
CA PRO A 44 12.15 -2.04 16.98
C PRO A 44 11.54 -3.46 17.01
N LEU A 45 10.81 -3.87 15.98
CA LEU A 45 10.33 -5.25 15.78
C LEU A 45 11.41 -6.24 15.31
N ALA A 46 12.62 -5.79 14.96
CA ALA A 46 13.73 -6.67 14.55
C ALA A 46 14.46 -7.35 15.73
N PHE A 47 14.12 -7.03 16.98
CA PHE A 47 14.78 -7.57 18.18
C PHE A 47 13.89 -8.58 18.93
N LEU A 48 13.64 -9.74 18.31
CA LEU A 48 13.23 -10.94 19.05
C LEU A 48 14.21 -12.08 18.74
N PRO A 49 14.90 -12.66 19.75
CA PRO A 49 15.90 -13.70 19.52
C PRO A 49 15.22 -15.00 19.13
N SER A 50 15.52 -15.52 17.94
CA SER A 50 15.21 -16.91 17.59
C SER A 50 16.18 -17.86 18.31
N TRP A 51 15.63 -18.85 19.01
CA TRP A 51 16.43 -19.94 19.62
C TRP A 51 15.99 -21.31 19.08
N PRO A 52 16.84 -22.36 19.15
CA PRO A 52 17.07 -23.24 18.03
C PRO A 52 16.19 -24.50 18.09
N LYS A 53 15.81 -24.99 16.90
CA LYS A 53 15.12 -26.25 16.69
C LYS A 53 15.93 -27.43 17.24
N ILE A 54 15.46 -28.02 18.33
CA ILE A 54 15.86 -29.36 18.75
C ILE A 54 14.92 -30.38 18.11
N LEU A 55 15.54 -31.27 17.33
CA LEU A 55 15.14 -32.62 16.92
C LEU A 55 13.90 -33.22 17.61
N LEU A 56 12.95 -33.70 16.81
CA LEU A 56 12.27 -34.98 17.05
C LEU A 56 11.87 -35.61 15.70
N LYS A 57 12.26 -36.88 15.56
CA LYS A 57 12.19 -37.72 14.37
C LYS A 57 11.30 -38.91 14.70
N ARG A 58 10.50 -39.35 13.71
CA ARG A 58 9.82 -40.67 13.58
C ARG A 58 8.56 -40.81 14.44
N GLU A 59 7.42 -41.36 13.97
CA GLU A 59 7.26 -42.59 13.20
C GLU A 59 5.91 -42.66 12.44
N SER A 60 5.93 -43.40 11.35
CA SER A 60 4.89 -43.67 10.36
C SER A 60 3.94 -44.83 10.72
N ALA A 61 2.69 -44.83 10.24
CA ALA A 61 2.09 -45.97 9.52
C ALA A 61 0.65 -45.73 8.96
N SER A 62 0.52 -45.99 7.65
CA SER A 62 -0.55 -46.70 6.91
C SER A 62 -2.00 -46.19 6.80
N ILE A 63 -2.30 -45.68 5.59
CA ILE A 63 -3.32 -46.13 4.60
C ILE A 63 -4.79 -46.27 5.03
N HIS A 64 -5.64 -45.38 4.49
CA HIS A 64 -6.80 -45.79 3.69
C HIS A 64 -7.14 -44.75 2.61
N ARG A 65 -7.22 -45.21 1.35
CA ARG A 65 -7.74 -44.50 0.17
C ARG A 65 -9.23 -44.15 0.36
N LEU A 66 -9.67 -42.96 -0.08
CA LEU A 66 -10.28 -42.74 -1.41
C LEU A 66 -10.73 -41.26 -1.58
N HIS A 67 -10.36 -40.69 -2.73
CA HIS A 67 -11.08 -39.68 -3.51
C HIS A 67 -11.09 -38.20 -3.07
N GLY A 68 -10.48 -37.38 -3.94
CA GLY A 68 -11.17 -36.21 -4.46
C GLY A 68 -10.56 -34.83 -4.19
N ASP A 69 -9.27 -34.62 -4.44
CA ASP A 69 -8.71 -33.26 -4.50
C ASP A 69 -8.21 -32.92 -5.90
N THR A 70 -8.95 -32.01 -6.53
CA THR A 70 -8.61 -31.31 -7.77
C THR A 70 -7.51 -30.29 -7.44
N SER A 71 -6.26 -30.76 -7.40
CA SER A 71 -5.10 -29.89 -7.23
C SER A 71 -4.76 -29.19 -8.55
N ARG A 72 -4.53 -27.88 -8.43
CA ARG A 72 -3.80 -26.99 -9.34
C ARG A 72 -2.71 -27.74 -10.11
N ASP A 73 -2.81 -27.74 -11.43
CA ASP A 73 -1.67 -27.94 -12.36
C ASP A 73 -2.12 -27.44 -13.75
N LEU A 74 -2.22 -26.11 -13.88
CA LEU A 74 -2.31 -25.44 -15.17
C LEU A 74 -0.89 -25.32 -15.74
N GLN A 75 -0.66 -26.02 -16.85
CA GLN A 75 0.49 -25.85 -17.77
C GLN A 75 1.87 -26.15 -17.17
N GLY A 76 2.11 -27.42 -16.82
CA GLY A 76 3.37 -27.89 -16.25
C GLY A 76 4.57 -27.78 -17.20
N THR A 77 5.54 -26.94 -16.84
CA THR A 77 6.95 -27.15 -17.17
C THR A 77 7.43 -28.34 -16.35
N SER A 78 7.84 -29.43 -17.01
CA SER A 78 8.44 -30.56 -16.33
C SER A 78 9.85 -30.18 -15.84
N GLU A 79 10.23 -30.59 -14.62
CA GLU A 79 11.62 -30.52 -14.11
C GLU A 79 12.67 -31.09 -15.09
N ASN A 80 12.22 -31.93 -16.04
CA ASN A 80 13.03 -32.56 -17.09
C ASN A 80 13.27 -31.68 -18.34
N GLY A 81 12.84 -30.41 -18.35
CA GLY A 81 13.05 -29.50 -19.48
C GLY A 81 12.15 -29.77 -20.70
N VAL A 82 11.02 -30.46 -20.53
CA VAL A 82 10.08 -30.81 -21.61
C VAL A 82 8.82 -29.95 -21.52
N ILE A 83 8.47 -29.31 -22.64
CA ILE A 83 7.24 -28.52 -22.80
C ILE A 83 6.27 -29.32 -23.67
N PHE A 84 5.03 -29.50 -23.20
CA PHE A 84 3.96 -30.17 -23.95
C PHE A 84 2.74 -29.27 -24.08
N GLN A 85 2.32 -29.00 -25.31
CA GLN A 85 1.22 -28.07 -25.62
C GLN A 85 0.24 -28.71 -26.61
N LYS A 86 -1.04 -28.34 -26.45
CA LYS A 86 -2.13 -28.68 -27.37
C LYS A 86 -2.87 -27.40 -27.75
N CYS A 87 -3.04 -27.15 -29.03
CA CYS A 87 -3.70 -25.96 -29.56
C CYS A 87 -4.81 -26.32 -30.57
N ALA A 88 -5.95 -25.67 -30.39
CA ALA A 88 -7.16 -25.62 -31.21
C ALA A 88 -7.25 -24.44 -32.19
N VAL A 89 -7.48 -24.60 -33.50
CA VAL A 89 -8.06 -23.53 -34.34
C VAL A 89 -9.37 -24.04 -34.96
N VAL A 90 -10.47 -23.33 -34.70
CA VAL A 90 -11.80 -23.69 -35.24
C VAL A 90 -12.13 -22.76 -36.41
N THR A 91 -12.45 -23.33 -37.57
CA THR A 91 -12.78 -22.60 -38.80
C THR A 91 -14.12 -23.07 -39.37
N GLY A 92 -15.10 -22.15 -39.49
CA GLY A 92 -16.33 -22.39 -40.24
C GLY A 92 -17.54 -21.55 -39.81
N GLN A 93 -18.30 -21.05 -40.79
CA GLN A 93 -19.70 -20.58 -40.66
C GLN A 93 -20.65 -21.56 -41.37
N SER A 94 -20.43 -22.88 -41.26
CA SER A 94 -21.34 -23.90 -41.80
C SER A 94 -21.79 -24.86 -40.71
N GLU A 95 -22.77 -25.71 -41.03
CA GLU A 95 -23.43 -26.66 -40.11
C GLU A 95 -22.48 -27.61 -39.35
N TRP A 96 -21.19 -27.70 -39.73
CA TRP A 96 -20.18 -28.56 -39.10
C TRP A 96 -18.84 -27.81 -38.98
N PRO A 97 -18.49 -27.25 -37.80
CA PRO A 97 -17.22 -26.55 -37.60
C PRO A 97 -16.02 -27.49 -37.81
N VAL A 98 -15.03 -27.04 -38.58
CA VAL A 98 -13.74 -27.74 -38.74
C VAL A 98 -12.82 -27.33 -37.59
N VAL A 99 -12.19 -28.30 -36.94
CA VAL A 99 -11.18 -28.10 -35.90
C VAL A 99 -9.82 -28.57 -36.43
N HIS A 100 -8.86 -27.65 -36.47
CA HIS A 100 -7.46 -27.90 -36.76
C HIS A 100 -6.69 -28.02 -35.44
N VAL A 101 -6.27 -29.24 -35.09
CA VAL A 101 -5.56 -29.52 -33.83
C VAL A 101 -4.07 -29.66 -34.08
N GLN A 102 -3.27 -28.99 -33.24
CA GLN A 102 -1.82 -29.12 -33.20
C GLN A 102 -1.36 -29.53 -31.80
N LEU A 103 -0.49 -30.54 -31.73
CA LEU A 103 0.19 -30.92 -30.50
C LEU A 103 1.70 -30.75 -30.70
N LEU A 104 2.34 -30.12 -29.72
CA LEU A 104 3.77 -29.82 -29.76
C LEU A 104 4.45 -30.36 -28.50
N VAL A 105 5.48 -31.15 -28.69
CA VAL A 105 6.45 -31.55 -27.66
C VAL A 105 7.77 -30.87 -27.97
N HIS A 106 8.31 -30.10 -27.04
CA HIS A 106 9.59 -29.42 -27.19
C HIS A 106 10.54 -29.86 -26.07
N ASN A 107 11.68 -30.43 -26.43
CA ASN A 107 12.74 -30.80 -25.49
C ASN A 107 13.74 -29.64 -25.43
N THR A 108 13.67 -28.83 -24.38
CA THR A 108 14.45 -27.58 -24.28
C THR A 108 15.93 -27.86 -23.98
N ARG A 109 16.81 -26.87 -24.21
CA ARG A 109 18.25 -26.96 -23.83
C ARG A 109 18.50 -26.66 -22.33
N ALA A 110 17.53 -26.95 -21.46
CA ALA A 110 17.68 -26.72 -20.03
C ALA A 110 18.83 -27.57 -19.45
N PRO A 111 19.54 -27.11 -18.39
CA PRO A 111 20.66 -27.84 -17.79
C PRO A 111 20.30 -29.26 -17.30
N SER A 112 19.02 -29.52 -16.99
CA SER A 112 18.48 -30.81 -16.56
C SER A 112 17.90 -31.67 -17.69
N ALA A 113 17.93 -31.20 -18.95
CA ALA A 113 17.29 -31.88 -20.08
C ALA A 113 18.11 -33.09 -20.56
N THR A 114 17.41 -34.19 -20.86
CA THR A 114 18.01 -35.41 -21.41
C THR A 114 17.28 -35.83 -22.68
N ASN A 115 17.90 -36.69 -23.49
CA ASN A 115 17.24 -37.23 -24.67
C ASN A 115 16.05 -38.10 -24.27
N LEU A 116 14.92 -37.94 -24.96
CA LEU A 116 13.70 -38.67 -24.67
C LEU A 116 13.62 -39.90 -25.58
N SER A 117 13.30 -41.06 -25.01
CA SER A 117 13.02 -42.28 -25.76
C SER A 117 11.58 -42.76 -25.56
N ASP A 118 11.08 -43.55 -26.52
CA ASP A 118 9.74 -44.16 -26.48
C ASP A 118 8.58 -43.18 -26.22
N LEU A 119 8.62 -42.02 -26.90
CA LEU A 119 7.58 -41.01 -26.81
C LEU A 119 6.27 -41.57 -27.38
N LEU A 120 5.24 -41.59 -26.53
CA LEU A 120 3.87 -41.91 -26.89
C LEU A 120 2.99 -40.74 -26.49
N LEU A 121 2.41 -40.10 -27.50
CA LEU A 121 1.43 -39.04 -27.37
C LEU A 121 0.05 -39.64 -27.64
N LEU A 122 -0.87 -39.47 -26.70
CA LEU A 122 -2.25 -39.89 -26.78
C LEU A 122 -3.14 -38.65 -26.71
N ASP A 123 -3.88 -38.37 -27.77
CA ASP A 123 -4.80 -37.25 -27.80
C ASP A 123 -6.25 -37.71 -27.70
N ASN A 124 -7.02 -37.16 -26.75
CA ASN A 124 -8.44 -37.43 -26.64
C ASN A 124 -9.19 -36.67 -27.74
N VAL A 125 -9.89 -37.42 -28.59
CA VAL A 125 -10.72 -36.91 -29.68
C VAL A 125 -12.19 -37.30 -29.51
N THR A 126 -12.61 -37.66 -28.30
CA THR A 126 -14.03 -37.94 -28.00
C THR A 126 -14.88 -36.70 -28.32
N GLY A 127 -15.89 -36.87 -29.18
CA GLY A 127 -16.71 -35.77 -29.71
C GLY A 127 -16.18 -35.11 -30.99
N LEU A 128 -15.05 -35.61 -31.54
CA LEU A 128 -14.48 -35.17 -32.81
C LEU A 128 -14.39 -36.31 -33.83
N SER A 129 -14.84 -36.04 -35.05
CA SER A 129 -14.71 -36.94 -36.21
C SER A 129 -13.47 -36.59 -37.02
N VAL A 130 -12.37 -37.33 -36.80
CA VAL A 130 -11.06 -37.09 -37.42
C VAL A 130 -11.09 -37.42 -38.92
N ARG A 131 -10.59 -36.51 -39.76
CA ARG A 131 -10.58 -36.64 -41.23
C ARG A 131 -9.25 -37.13 -41.76
N GLU A 132 -8.15 -36.48 -41.37
CA GLU A 132 -6.79 -36.78 -41.83
C GLU A 132 -5.82 -36.68 -40.66
N SER A 133 -5.07 -37.75 -40.39
CA SER A 133 -4.06 -37.79 -39.33
C SER A 133 -2.94 -38.79 -39.65
N ALA A 134 -1.73 -38.47 -39.19
CA ALA A 134 -0.58 -39.38 -39.19
C ALA A 134 -0.59 -40.36 -37.99
N GLY A 135 -1.57 -40.24 -37.08
CA GLY A 135 -1.71 -41.06 -35.87
C GLY A 135 -2.61 -42.28 -36.06
N ASN A 136 -2.39 -43.31 -35.25
CA ASN A 136 -3.27 -44.48 -35.24
C ASN A 136 -4.46 -44.23 -34.32
N GLN A 137 -5.68 -44.29 -34.87
CA GLN A 137 -6.90 -44.19 -34.06
C GLN A 137 -7.06 -45.46 -33.22
N THR A 138 -7.26 -45.26 -31.91
CA THR A 138 -7.54 -46.36 -30.98
C THR A 138 -9.05 -46.50 -30.78
N SER A 139 -9.52 -47.71 -30.48
CA SER A 139 -10.95 -48.03 -30.27
C SER A 139 -11.61 -47.29 -29.08
N ARG A 140 -10.85 -46.46 -28.34
CA ARG A 140 -11.29 -45.75 -27.13
C ARG A 140 -11.44 -44.23 -27.33
N GLY A 141 -11.47 -43.74 -28.57
CA GLY A 141 -11.62 -42.28 -28.82
C GLY A 141 -10.33 -41.48 -28.64
N PHE A 142 -9.16 -42.13 -28.77
CA PHE A 142 -7.86 -41.46 -28.74
C PHE A 142 -7.08 -41.63 -30.05
N GLN A 143 -6.32 -40.62 -30.43
CA GLN A 143 -5.28 -40.72 -31.45
C GLN A 143 -3.90 -40.94 -30.80
N ALA A 144 -3.17 -41.95 -31.29
CA ALA A 144 -1.85 -42.28 -30.79
C ALA A 144 -0.76 -41.92 -31.80
N PHE A 145 0.23 -41.15 -31.34
CA PHE A 145 1.42 -40.79 -32.11
C PHE A 145 2.67 -41.29 -31.37
N ARG A 146 3.59 -41.93 -32.08
CA ARG A 146 4.81 -42.51 -31.51
C ARG A 146 6.05 -41.95 -32.17
N LYS A 147 7.04 -41.59 -31.36
CA LYS A 147 8.39 -41.22 -31.81
C LYS A 147 9.41 -41.97 -30.96
N LYS A 148 10.35 -42.66 -31.60
CA LYS A 148 11.34 -43.51 -30.90
C LYS A 148 12.33 -42.68 -30.08
N PHE A 149 12.71 -41.51 -30.57
CA PHE A 149 13.74 -40.67 -29.94
C PHE A 149 13.53 -39.19 -30.25
N LEU A 150 13.74 -38.31 -29.26
CA LEU A 150 13.74 -36.85 -29.41
C LEU A 150 14.95 -36.25 -28.67
N GLN A 151 15.85 -35.60 -29.42
CA GLN A 151 17.08 -35.03 -28.87
C GLN A 151 16.82 -33.76 -28.06
N VAL A 152 17.74 -33.42 -27.17
CA VAL A 152 17.75 -32.13 -26.46
C VAL A 152 17.89 -31.00 -27.48
N GLY A 153 16.98 -30.03 -27.44
CA GLY A 153 16.88 -28.92 -28.38
C GLY A 153 15.95 -29.17 -29.57
N ASP A 154 15.41 -30.38 -29.74
CA ASP A 154 14.49 -30.71 -30.84
C ASP A 154 13.02 -30.63 -30.43
N SER A 155 12.14 -30.55 -31.44
CA SER A 155 10.69 -30.59 -31.27
C SER A 155 10.03 -31.74 -32.04
N PHE A 156 8.85 -32.14 -31.57
CA PHE A 156 7.97 -33.09 -32.22
C PHE A 156 6.57 -32.47 -32.30
N SER A 157 6.14 -32.14 -33.51
CA SER A 157 4.83 -31.55 -33.78
C SER A 157 3.99 -32.53 -34.59
N VAL A 158 2.73 -32.70 -34.19
CA VAL A 158 1.72 -33.44 -34.96
C VAL A 158 0.49 -32.56 -35.14
N GLN A 159 -0.09 -32.64 -36.33
CA GLN A 159 -1.26 -31.85 -36.72
C GLN A 159 -2.28 -32.77 -37.39
N TYR A 160 -3.56 -32.54 -37.13
CA TYR A 160 -4.65 -33.26 -37.79
C TYR A 160 -5.90 -32.40 -37.87
N THR A 161 -6.81 -32.78 -38.76
CA THR A 161 -8.12 -32.12 -38.93
C THR A 161 -9.25 -33.01 -38.46
N ALA A 162 -10.25 -32.40 -37.81
CA ALA A 162 -11.44 -33.10 -37.35
C ALA A 162 -12.68 -32.21 -37.47
N TRP A 163 -13.87 -32.83 -37.50
CA TRP A 163 -15.17 -32.16 -37.44
C TRP A 163 -15.75 -32.32 -36.04
N LEU A 164 -16.51 -31.33 -35.58
CA LEU A 164 -17.30 -31.48 -34.35
C LEU A 164 -18.54 -32.35 -34.62
N GLU A 165 -18.75 -33.40 -33.82
CA GLU A 165 -19.83 -34.35 -34.03
C GLU A 165 -21.18 -33.78 -33.51
N ALA A 166 -22.21 -33.71 -34.37
CA ALA A 166 -23.51 -33.14 -34.01
C ALA A 166 -24.24 -34.06 -33.03
N GLY A 167 -24.48 -33.53 -31.82
CA GLY A 167 -25.07 -34.27 -30.69
C GLY A 167 -24.11 -34.48 -29.51
N GLY A 168 -22.83 -34.09 -29.63
CA GLY A 168 -21.84 -34.23 -28.54
C GLY A 168 -21.73 -33.05 -27.58
N VAL A 169 -22.41 -31.92 -27.85
CA VAL A 169 -22.39 -30.70 -27.01
C VAL A 169 -23.77 -30.05 -27.09
N GLY A 170 -24.54 -30.10 -26.01
CA GLY A 170 -25.78 -29.32 -25.85
C GLY A 170 -25.49 -27.81 -25.72
N SER A 171 -26.51 -26.96 -25.91
CA SER A 171 -26.37 -25.51 -25.74
C SER A 171 -25.82 -25.17 -24.34
N GLY A 172 -24.62 -24.58 -24.28
CA GLY A 172 -23.93 -24.24 -23.02
C GLY A 172 -22.97 -25.30 -22.46
N GLU A 173 -22.75 -26.43 -23.13
CA GLU A 173 -21.80 -27.46 -22.68
C GLU A 173 -20.35 -27.19 -23.16
N VAL A 174 -19.40 -27.64 -22.35
CA VAL A 174 -17.96 -27.40 -22.51
C VAL A 174 -17.28 -28.72 -22.91
N LEU A 175 -16.73 -28.82 -24.12
CA LEU A 175 -16.02 -30.02 -24.57
C LEU A 175 -14.57 -29.99 -24.10
N VAL A 176 -14.17 -30.94 -23.24
CA VAL A 176 -12.82 -31.03 -22.67
C VAL A 176 -12.02 -32.15 -23.35
N LEU A 177 -10.93 -31.79 -24.02
CA LEU A 177 -10.11 -32.66 -24.85
C LEU A 177 -8.66 -32.73 -24.33
N PRO A 178 -8.37 -33.55 -23.31
CA PRO A 178 -7.02 -33.72 -22.79
C PRO A 178 -6.11 -34.53 -23.72
N ALA A 179 -4.85 -34.14 -23.82
CA ALA A 179 -3.78 -34.96 -24.37
C ALA A 179 -2.81 -35.40 -23.29
N GLN A 180 -2.21 -36.57 -23.48
CA GLN A 180 -1.24 -37.17 -22.57
C GLN A 180 0.04 -37.51 -23.34
N LEU A 181 1.17 -37.10 -22.79
CA LEU A 181 2.49 -37.44 -23.31
C LEU A 181 3.17 -38.37 -22.32
N SER A 182 3.74 -39.47 -22.80
CA SER A 182 4.55 -40.37 -21.97
C SER A 182 5.88 -40.70 -22.66
N PHE A 183 6.98 -40.62 -21.92
CA PHE A 183 8.33 -40.83 -22.44
C PHE A 183 9.25 -41.43 -21.37
N GLN A 184 10.38 -41.99 -21.80
CA GLN A 184 11.44 -42.45 -20.93
C GLN A 184 12.63 -41.50 -21.01
N THR A 185 13.31 -41.34 -19.88
CA THR A 185 14.60 -40.64 -19.76
C THR A 185 15.66 -41.66 -19.31
N SER A 186 16.84 -41.23 -18.88
CA SER A 186 17.88 -42.09 -18.30
C SER A 186 17.45 -42.80 -17.00
N SER A 187 16.28 -42.50 -16.44
CA SER A 187 15.68 -43.18 -15.29
C SER A 187 14.72 -44.30 -15.72
N PRO A 188 14.57 -45.40 -14.95
CA PRO A 188 13.69 -46.52 -15.33
C PRO A 188 12.19 -46.21 -15.24
N ASN A 189 11.79 -45.04 -14.72
CA ASN A 189 10.40 -44.64 -14.58
C ASN A 189 9.92 -43.83 -15.79
N ARG A 190 8.73 -44.18 -16.32
CA ARG A 190 8.11 -43.46 -17.43
C ARG A 190 7.45 -42.18 -16.93
N THR A 191 7.93 -41.04 -17.38
CA THR A 191 7.32 -39.74 -17.06
C THR A 191 6.05 -39.52 -17.88
N GLN A 192 5.05 -38.87 -17.29
CA GLN A 192 3.78 -38.54 -17.95
C GLN A 192 3.44 -37.05 -17.79
N LEU A 193 3.07 -36.38 -18.87
CA LEU A 193 2.60 -34.99 -18.90
C LEU A 193 1.20 -34.92 -19.50
N LYS A 194 0.41 -33.92 -19.10
CA LYS A 194 -0.95 -33.69 -19.61
C LYS A 194 -1.10 -32.26 -20.13
N ALA A 195 -1.76 -32.11 -21.26
CA ALA A 195 -2.17 -30.83 -21.81
C ALA A 195 -3.69 -30.83 -21.97
N LEU A 196 -4.37 -29.80 -21.47
CA LEU A 196 -5.83 -29.69 -21.52
C LEU A 196 -6.23 -28.67 -22.57
N LEU A 197 -7.19 -29.02 -23.44
CA LEU A 197 -7.83 -28.09 -24.36
C LEU A 197 -9.34 -28.14 -24.15
N THR A 198 -9.98 -26.97 -24.19
CA THR A 198 -11.42 -26.85 -23.98
C THR A 198 -12.04 -26.10 -25.16
N ILE A 199 -13.16 -26.59 -25.70
CA ILE A 199 -13.93 -25.95 -26.77
C ILE A 199 -15.31 -25.60 -26.23
N THR A 200 -15.69 -24.32 -26.29
CA THR A 200 -16.98 -23.78 -25.85
C THR A 200 -17.78 -23.27 -27.05
N THR A 201 -19.05 -23.67 -27.15
CA THR A 201 -19.98 -23.18 -28.16
C THR A 201 -20.83 -22.03 -27.60
N ASP A 202 -20.80 -20.87 -28.26
CA ASP A 202 -21.55 -19.69 -27.82
C ASP A 202 -22.66 -19.39 -28.85
N GLU A 203 -23.92 -19.63 -28.47
CA GLU A 203 -25.07 -19.27 -29.33
C GLU A 203 -25.38 -17.78 -29.18
N LYS A 204 -25.29 -17.03 -30.28
CA LYS A 204 -25.78 -15.66 -30.33
C LYS A 204 -27.31 -15.65 -30.41
N ILE A 205 -27.98 -15.77 -29.27
CA ILE A 205 -29.43 -15.63 -29.19
C ILE A 205 -29.80 -14.19 -29.54
N THR A 206 -30.38 -13.96 -30.72
CA THR A 206 -31.04 -12.70 -31.06
C THR A 206 -32.38 -12.64 -30.32
N VAL A 207 -32.35 -12.28 -29.04
CA VAL A 207 -33.55 -11.80 -28.34
C VAL A 207 -33.75 -10.35 -28.76
N LEU A 208 -34.86 -10.04 -29.43
CA LEU A 208 -35.25 -8.66 -29.76
C LEU A 208 -35.84 -8.02 -28.49
N PRO A 209 -35.11 -7.14 -27.76
CA PRO A 209 -35.63 -6.56 -26.54
C PRO A 209 -36.44 -5.32 -26.92
N ASN A 210 -37.68 -5.23 -26.47
CA ASN A 210 -38.44 -3.98 -26.55
C ASN A 210 -37.81 -2.94 -25.60
N HIS A 211 -36.70 -2.32 -26.02
CA HIS A 211 -35.95 -1.32 -25.27
C HIS A 211 -36.83 -0.14 -24.81
N GLY A 212 -37.94 0.12 -25.51
CA GLY A 212 -38.91 1.14 -25.13
C GLY A 212 -39.68 0.83 -23.83
N LEU A 213 -40.01 -0.44 -23.57
CA LEU A 213 -40.76 -0.81 -22.37
C LEU A 213 -39.86 -0.80 -21.12
N HIS A 214 -38.62 -1.24 -21.26
CA HIS A 214 -37.62 -1.18 -20.18
C HIS A 214 -37.19 0.26 -19.88
N ALA A 215 -37.00 1.09 -20.91
CA ALA A 215 -36.71 2.51 -20.71
C ALA A 215 -37.87 3.23 -20.03
N MET A 216 -39.12 2.97 -20.44
CA MET A 216 -40.29 3.56 -19.79
C MET A 216 -40.44 3.09 -18.34
N GLY A 217 -40.22 1.80 -18.07
CA GLY A 217 -40.19 1.27 -16.70
C GLY A 217 -39.11 1.93 -15.84
N PHE A 218 -37.91 2.15 -16.40
CA PHE A 218 -36.82 2.85 -15.74
C PHE A 218 -37.18 4.30 -15.42
N PHE A 219 -37.74 5.06 -16.36
CA PHE A 219 -38.12 6.45 -16.12
C PHE A 219 -39.25 6.58 -15.08
N VAL A 220 -40.23 5.69 -15.11
CA VAL A 220 -41.31 5.67 -14.10
C VAL A 220 -40.76 5.34 -12.71
N ALA A 221 -39.90 4.33 -12.61
CA ALA A 221 -39.25 3.96 -11.35
C ALA A 221 -38.34 5.09 -10.82
N LEU A 222 -37.59 5.75 -11.71
CA LEU A 222 -36.74 6.87 -11.37
C LEU A 222 -37.55 8.04 -10.80
N ILE A 223 -38.65 8.42 -11.45
CA ILE A 223 -39.52 9.51 -10.97
C ILE A 223 -40.15 9.16 -9.62
N LEU A 224 -40.67 7.93 -9.46
CA LEU A 224 -41.23 7.47 -8.20
C LEU A 224 -40.18 7.48 -7.07
N SER A 225 -38.97 6.99 -7.35
CA SER A 225 -37.86 6.99 -6.39
C SER A 225 -37.44 8.42 -6.00
N LEU A 226 -37.43 9.35 -6.96
CA LEU A 226 -37.09 10.75 -6.73
C LEU A 226 -38.14 11.41 -5.83
N VAL A 227 -39.43 11.21 -6.12
CA VAL A 227 -40.53 11.76 -5.30
C VAL A 227 -40.50 11.19 -3.88
N LEU A 228 -40.28 9.89 -3.72
CA LEU A 228 -40.11 9.27 -2.40
C LEU A 228 -38.90 9.85 -1.66
N THR A 229 -37.78 10.03 -2.34
CA THR A 229 -36.56 10.60 -1.75
C THR A 229 -36.79 12.03 -1.31
N TRP A 230 -37.47 12.86 -2.12
CA TRP A 230 -37.85 14.22 -1.75
C TRP A 230 -38.84 14.27 -0.59
N ALA A 231 -39.81 13.34 -0.54
CA ALA A 231 -40.73 13.24 0.59
C ALA A 231 -39.97 12.87 1.88
N VAL A 232 -39.08 11.88 1.84
CA VAL A 232 -38.23 11.49 2.97
C VAL A 232 -37.33 12.66 3.40
N LEU A 233 -36.68 13.36 2.47
CA LEU A 233 -35.87 14.55 2.76
C LEU A 233 -36.71 15.67 3.37
N PHE A 234 -37.92 15.91 2.87
CA PHE A 234 -38.84 16.90 3.43
C PHE A 234 -39.22 16.55 4.88
N PHE A 235 -39.52 15.28 5.15
CA PHE A 235 -39.79 14.82 6.52
C PHE A 235 -38.53 14.85 7.40
N MET A 236 -37.35 14.50 6.88
CA MET A 236 -36.08 14.53 7.62
C MET A 236 -35.66 15.96 7.95
N VAL A 237 -35.79 16.91 7.02
CA VAL A 237 -35.53 18.34 7.27
C VAL A 237 -36.51 18.91 8.29
N ARG A 238 -37.79 18.54 8.20
CA ARG A 238 -38.80 18.93 9.20
C ARG A 238 -38.51 18.31 10.58
N TYR A 239 -38.04 17.07 10.63
CA TYR A 239 -37.72 16.35 11.86
C TYR A 239 -36.40 16.84 12.49
N GLN A 240 -35.39 17.18 11.68
CA GLN A 240 -34.11 17.76 12.11
C GLN A 240 -34.25 19.20 12.59
N CYS A 241 -35.15 20.01 12.01
CA CYS A 241 -35.48 21.34 12.54
C CYS A 241 -36.25 21.29 13.88
N LEU A 242 -36.87 20.15 14.23
CA LEU A 242 -37.60 19.95 15.48
C LEU A 242 -36.74 19.29 16.58
N LYS A 243 -35.62 18.65 16.22
CA LYS A 243 -34.63 18.08 17.15
C LYS A 243 -33.24 18.57 16.77
N GLY A 244 -32.93 19.80 17.21
CA GLY A 244 -31.60 20.36 17.10
C GLY A 244 -30.54 19.43 17.70
N SER A 245 -29.49 19.22 16.92
CA SER A 245 -28.12 18.87 17.34
C SER A 245 -27.99 17.70 18.31
N LEU A 246 -27.76 16.49 17.77
CA LEU A 246 -26.91 15.44 18.37
C LEU A 246 -26.72 14.35 17.32
N LEU A 247 -25.46 13.96 17.07
CA LEU A 247 -24.98 12.88 16.18
C LEU A 247 -24.61 13.29 14.74
N SER A 248 -23.39 13.82 14.61
CA SER A 248 -22.54 13.57 13.44
C SER A 248 -21.09 13.45 13.91
N ARG A 249 -20.63 12.21 14.15
CA ARG A 249 -19.22 11.85 14.21
C ARG A 249 -19.05 10.46 13.61
N HIS A 250 -18.07 10.36 12.72
CA HIS A 250 -17.49 9.15 12.12
C HIS A 250 -18.34 8.37 11.11
N ARG A 251 -18.28 8.84 9.86
CA ARG A 251 -18.04 7.95 8.73
C ARG A 251 -17.10 8.64 7.75
N VAL A 252 -16.10 7.89 7.30
CA VAL A 252 -15.07 8.25 6.31
C VAL A 252 -15.70 9.04 5.15
N ARG A 253 -15.18 10.25 4.95
CA ARG A 253 -15.65 11.21 3.97
C ARG A 253 -14.96 10.91 2.64
N HIS A 254 -15.48 9.97 1.87
CA HIS A 254 -15.30 10.02 0.42
C HIS A 254 -16.19 11.15 -0.11
N HIS A 255 -15.58 12.25 -0.53
CA HIS A 255 -16.26 13.35 -1.19
C HIS A 255 -15.89 13.31 -2.68
N GLU A 256 -16.75 12.70 -3.49
CA GLU A 256 -16.73 12.90 -4.93
C GLU A 256 -17.34 14.28 -5.23
N ASP A 257 -16.50 15.30 -5.31
CA ASP A 257 -16.86 16.55 -5.99
C ASP A 257 -16.36 16.49 -7.43
N LYS A 258 -17.31 16.35 -8.36
CA LYS A 258 -17.09 16.56 -9.80
C LYS A 258 -16.62 17.99 -10.05
N LEU A 259 -15.34 18.19 -10.36
CA LEU A 259 -14.90 19.39 -11.08
C LEU A 259 -13.69 19.13 -11.98
N GLU A 260 -13.96 19.30 -13.27
CA GLU A 260 -13.11 19.71 -14.40
C GLU A 260 -11.63 19.24 -14.48
N HIS A 261 -11.37 18.46 -15.53
CA HIS A 261 -10.06 17.97 -15.92
C HIS A 261 -9.15 19.13 -16.34
N SER A 262 -8.07 19.36 -15.59
CA SER A 262 -6.92 20.14 -16.02
C SER A 262 -5.65 19.31 -15.81
N GLN A 263 -4.89 19.16 -16.89
CA GLN A 263 -3.62 18.43 -16.94
C GLN A 263 -2.58 19.15 -16.08
N PHE A 264 -1.90 18.38 -15.23
CA PHE A 264 -0.81 18.68 -14.29
C PHE A 264 -1.24 18.43 -12.84
N THR A 265 -1.00 17.19 -12.39
CA THR A 265 -1.40 16.62 -11.07
C THR A 265 -2.89 16.82 -10.78
N SER A 266 -3.65 15.72 -10.75
CA SER A 266 -5.09 15.80 -10.50
C SER A 266 -5.36 16.63 -9.24
N ALA A 267 -6.46 17.38 -9.23
CA ALA A 267 -6.91 18.12 -8.05
C ALA A 267 -7.04 17.22 -6.79
N ASP A 268 -7.08 15.90 -7.00
CA ASP A 268 -7.11 14.85 -5.98
C ASP A 268 -5.79 14.76 -5.19
N GLY A 269 -4.63 14.79 -5.87
CA GLY A 269 -3.34 14.60 -5.21
C GLY A 269 -2.97 15.70 -4.19
N VAL A 270 -3.40 16.94 -4.42
CA VAL A 270 -3.22 18.04 -3.44
C VAL A 270 -4.16 17.89 -2.24
N ASN A 271 -5.36 17.33 -2.44
CA ASN A 271 -6.31 17.12 -1.37
C ASN A 271 -5.89 15.96 -0.45
N GLU A 272 -5.34 14.90 -1.03
CA GLU A 272 -4.73 13.78 -0.31
C GLU A 272 -3.51 14.21 0.50
N ASP A 273 -2.60 14.99 -0.09
CA ASP A 273 -1.44 15.54 0.62
C ASP A 273 -1.87 16.46 1.79
N LEU A 274 -2.86 17.32 1.57
CA LEU A 274 -3.45 18.14 2.64
C LEU A 274 -4.00 17.27 3.78
N ALA A 275 -4.69 16.18 3.46
CA ALA A 275 -5.24 15.26 4.47
C ALA A 275 -4.13 14.56 5.27
N LEU A 276 -3.08 14.07 4.62
CA LEU A 276 -1.91 13.47 5.29
C LEU A 276 -1.20 14.48 6.19
N ASN A 277 -1.05 15.72 5.73
CA ASN A 277 -0.46 16.79 6.52
C ASN A 277 -1.31 17.16 7.75
N GLU A 278 -2.64 17.03 7.69
CA GLU A 278 -3.53 17.31 8.82
C GLU A 278 -3.44 16.24 9.93
N GLN A 279 -3.12 14.98 9.59
CA GLN A 279 -3.05 13.87 10.55
C GLN A 279 -2.05 14.09 11.68
N MET A 280 -0.96 14.84 11.47
CA MET A 280 -0.05 15.16 12.58
C MET A 280 -0.74 15.98 13.68
N ILE A 281 -1.70 16.83 13.34
CA ILE A 281 -2.51 17.56 14.33
C ILE A 281 -3.44 16.59 15.05
N ASP A 282 -4.02 15.61 14.35
CA ASP A 282 -4.84 14.56 14.98
C ASP A 282 -4.02 13.75 15.99
N ILE A 283 -2.80 13.35 15.64
CA ILE A 283 -1.87 12.59 16.50
C ILE A 283 -1.54 13.39 17.76
N LEU A 284 -1.04 14.62 17.61
CA LEU A 284 -0.73 15.49 18.75
C LEU A 284 -1.99 15.81 19.58
N SER A 285 -3.16 15.80 18.94
CA SER A 285 -4.43 16.06 19.60
C SER A 285 -5.09 14.82 20.22
N SER A 286 -4.46 13.64 20.17
CA SER A 286 -5.05 12.38 20.66
C SER A 286 -5.41 12.44 22.15
N GLU A 287 -6.52 11.81 22.53
CA GLU A 287 -6.91 11.62 23.93
C GLU A 287 -6.13 10.47 24.60
N ASP A 288 -5.64 9.52 23.80
CA ASP A 288 -4.85 8.38 24.28
C ASP A 288 -3.37 8.57 23.88
N PRO A 289 -2.49 8.91 24.83
CA PRO A 289 -1.07 9.13 24.56
C PRO A 289 -0.36 7.87 24.06
N GLY A 290 -0.84 6.68 24.43
CA GLY A 290 -0.26 5.40 24.02
C GLY A 290 -0.42 5.13 22.52
N SER A 291 -1.49 5.63 21.91
CA SER A 291 -1.78 5.50 20.48
C SER A 291 -0.98 6.45 19.57
N MET A 292 -0.33 7.49 20.11
CA MET A 292 0.29 8.55 19.31
C MET A 292 1.48 8.05 18.47
N LEU A 293 2.34 7.20 19.04
CA LEU A 293 3.50 6.64 18.32
C LEU A 293 3.08 5.67 17.21
N PRO A 294 2.21 4.68 17.45
CA PRO A 294 1.67 3.84 16.38
C PRO A 294 0.99 4.64 15.26
N ALA A 295 0.20 5.66 15.59
CA ALA A 295 -0.45 6.50 14.59
C ALA A 295 0.57 7.33 13.78
N LEU A 296 1.70 7.70 14.38
CA LEU A 296 2.80 8.36 13.67
C LEU A 296 3.52 7.42 12.71
N GLU A 297 3.73 6.16 13.08
CA GLU A 297 4.28 5.12 12.19
C GLU A 297 3.34 4.87 10.99
N GLU A 298 2.02 4.79 11.23
CA GLU A 298 1.03 4.69 10.14
C GLU A 298 1.07 5.90 9.20
N LEU A 299 1.19 7.12 9.74
CA LEU A 299 1.37 8.33 8.95
C LEU A 299 2.67 8.31 8.14
N GLU A 300 3.76 7.79 8.70
CA GLU A 300 5.03 7.64 7.98
C GLU A 300 4.85 6.77 6.73
N ILE A 301 4.26 5.57 6.89
CA ILE A 301 3.99 4.65 5.79
C ILE A 301 3.13 5.31 4.72
N ALA A 302 2.04 5.97 5.12
CA ALA A 302 1.14 6.66 4.19
C ALA A 302 1.87 7.78 3.42
N THR A 303 2.70 8.58 4.09
CA THR A 303 3.49 9.64 3.42
C THR A 303 4.58 9.09 2.52
N LEU A 304 5.17 7.95 2.85
CA LEU A 304 6.17 7.27 2.03
C LEU A 304 5.56 6.75 0.72
N ASN A 305 4.40 6.08 0.83
CA ASN A 305 3.62 5.58 -0.31
C ASN A 305 3.17 6.72 -1.22
N TRP A 306 2.61 7.80 -0.66
CA TRP A 306 2.21 8.98 -1.43
C TRP A 306 3.39 9.58 -2.19
N ALA A 307 4.52 9.75 -1.51
CA ALA A 307 5.70 10.33 -2.13
C ALA A 307 6.34 9.40 -3.18
N ASP A 308 6.08 8.09 -3.17
CA ASP A 308 6.55 7.16 -4.22
C ASP A 308 5.69 7.36 -5.47
N SER A 309 4.37 7.53 -5.29
CA SER A 309 3.45 7.90 -6.36
C SER A 309 3.79 9.24 -7.00
N ASP A 310 4.08 10.27 -6.19
CA ASP A 310 4.47 11.60 -6.67
C ASP A 310 5.78 11.55 -7.48
N LEU A 311 6.76 10.74 -7.05
CA LEU A 311 8.01 10.52 -7.77
C LEU A 311 7.77 9.90 -9.16
N GLU A 312 6.87 8.92 -9.29
CA GLU A 312 6.51 8.34 -10.59
C GLU A 312 5.72 9.31 -11.48
N ALA A 313 4.85 10.13 -10.88
CA ALA A 313 4.15 11.20 -11.59
C ALA A 313 5.13 12.22 -12.15
N CYS A 314 6.13 12.62 -11.35
CA CYS A 314 7.22 13.50 -11.77
C CYS A 314 8.05 12.89 -12.91
N ARG A 315 8.49 11.62 -12.79
CA ARG A 315 9.22 10.91 -13.87
C ARG A 315 8.42 10.92 -15.16
N THR A 316 7.14 10.56 -15.07
CA THR A 316 6.23 10.49 -16.22
C THR A 316 6.08 11.84 -16.89
N GLN A 317 5.95 12.91 -16.11
CA GLN A 317 5.82 14.26 -16.63
C GLN A 317 7.09 14.73 -17.36
N ILE A 318 8.25 14.59 -16.71
CA ILE A 318 9.56 14.92 -17.31
C ILE A 318 9.76 14.13 -18.61
N SER A 319 9.38 12.85 -18.64
CA SER A 319 9.50 12.01 -19.83
C SER A 319 8.64 12.51 -20.99
N LYS A 320 7.40 12.96 -20.72
CA LYS A 320 6.53 13.57 -21.74
C LYS A 320 7.10 14.87 -22.27
N ASP A 321 7.64 15.70 -21.39
CA ASP A 321 8.22 17.00 -21.76
C ASP A 321 9.48 16.81 -22.62
N ILE A 322 10.31 15.82 -22.30
CA ILE A 322 11.45 15.44 -23.14
C ILE A 322 11.00 14.95 -24.53
N ILE A 323 9.94 14.15 -24.61
CA ILE A 323 9.38 13.74 -25.91
C ILE A 323 8.92 14.97 -26.72
N ALA A 324 8.25 15.92 -26.07
CA ALA A 324 7.82 17.16 -26.70
C ALA A 324 9.03 18.01 -27.19
N LEU A 325 10.09 18.11 -26.37
CA LEU A 325 11.32 18.81 -26.71
C LEU A 325 12.04 18.17 -27.91
N LEU A 326 12.10 16.84 -27.96
CA LEU A 326 12.69 16.10 -29.07
C LEU A 326 11.92 16.33 -30.38
N LEU A 327 10.59 16.35 -30.33
CA LEU A 327 9.76 16.67 -31.51
C LEU A 327 9.97 18.11 -31.99
N LYS A 328 10.11 19.06 -31.07
CA LYS A 328 10.46 20.45 -31.38
C LYS A 328 11.83 20.53 -32.08
N ASN A 329 12.84 19.81 -31.58
CA ASN A 329 14.18 19.79 -32.16
C ASN A 329 14.24 19.14 -33.56
N LEU A 330 13.42 18.12 -33.81
CA LEU A 330 13.25 17.56 -35.16
C LEU A 330 12.59 18.54 -36.13
N THR A 331 11.67 19.35 -35.63
CA THR A 331 10.97 20.36 -36.43
C THR A 331 11.91 21.52 -36.78
N SER A 332 12.70 22.01 -35.81
CA SER A 332 13.65 23.11 -36.03
C SER A 332 14.82 22.72 -36.95
N SER A 333 15.27 21.47 -36.88
CA SER A 333 16.30 20.91 -37.79
C SER A 333 15.77 20.56 -39.19
N GLY A 334 14.46 20.71 -39.43
CA GLY A 334 13.84 20.42 -40.72
C GLY A 334 13.71 18.92 -41.05
N HIS A 335 13.97 18.04 -40.08
CA HIS A 335 13.81 16.59 -40.24
C HIS A 335 12.35 16.13 -40.13
N LEU A 336 11.48 16.95 -39.55
CA LEU A 336 10.04 16.73 -39.45
C LEU A 336 9.28 17.99 -39.89
N SER A 337 8.24 17.84 -40.70
CA SER A 337 7.42 18.99 -41.12
C SER A 337 6.62 19.55 -39.92
N PRO A 338 6.36 20.87 -39.85
CA PRO A 338 5.56 21.45 -38.77
C PRO A 338 4.16 20.84 -38.64
N GLN A 339 3.56 20.43 -39.76
CA GLN A 339 2.26 19.75 -39.76
C GLN A 339 2.37 18.31 -39.24
N GLY A 340 3.45 17.59 -39.59
CA GLY A 340 3.76 16.27 -39.05
C GLY A 340 4.00 16.31 -37.55
N ALA A 341 4.76 17.29 -37.07
CA ALA A 341 5.03 17.49 -35.65
C ALA A 341 3.74 17.71 -34.83
N ARG A 342 2.84 18.59 -35.30
CA ARG A 342 1.53 18.81 -34.66
C ARG A 342 0.64 17.56 -34.66
N ARG A 343 0.68 16.75 -35.74
CA ARG A 343 -0.05 15.47 -35.79
C ARG A 343 0.51 14.48 -34.78
N MET A 344 1.83 14.35 -34.69
CA MET A 344 2.49 13.46 -33.74
C MET A 344 2.20 13.88 -32.30
N ASP A 345 2.32 15.16 -31.98
CA ASP A 345 2.02 15.71 -30.65
C ASP A 345 0.58 15.42 -30.21
N ALA A 346 -0.42 15.65 -31.09
CA ALA A 346 -1.81 15.32 -30.80
C ALA A 346 -2.04 13.81 -30.58
N VAL A 347 -1.32 12.94 -31.29
CA VAL A 347 -1.38 11.49 -31.08
C VAL A 347 -0.73 11.11 -29.74
N PHE A 348 0.42 11.69 -29.40
CA PHE A 348 1.08 11.46 -28.12
C PHE A 348 0.19 11.85 -26.94
N GLN A 349 -0.36 13.06 -26.94
CA GLN A 349 -1.25 13.53 -25.88
C GLN A 349 -2.44 12.58 -25.70
N LYS A 350 -3.03 12.10 -26.79
CA LYS A 350 -4.14 11.15 -26.75
C LYS A 350 -3.73 9.78 -26.17
N GLN A 351 -2.58 9.25 -26.59
CA GLN A 351 -2.07 7.96 -26.12
C GLN A 351 -1.66 8.02 -24.65
N PHE A 352 -0.99 9.10 -24.23
CA PHE A 352 -0.62 9.30 -22.83
C PHE A 352 -1.83 9.43 -21.91
N LEU A 353 -2.86 10.17 -22.34
CA LEU A 353 -4.11 10.26 -21.57
C LEU A 353 -4.82 8.90 -21.48
N TRP A 354 -4.74 8.07 -22.51
CA TRP A 354 -5.30 6.72 -22.47
C TRP A 354 -4.50 5.81 -21.53
N LEU A 355 -3.17 5.88 -21.59
CA LEU A 355 -2.29 5.16 -20.66
C LEU A 355 -2.57 5.56 -19.20
N GLU A 356 -2.70 6.85 -18.89
CA GLU A 356 -3.04 7.31 -17.53
C GLU A 356 -4.33 6.68 -17.01
N LYS A 357 -5.36 6.59 -17.86
CA LYS A 357 -6.63 5.96 -17.50
C LYS A 357 -6.49 4.45 -17.31
N GLU A 358 -5.75 3.77 -18.19
CA GLU A 358 -5.50 2.33 -18.07
C GLU A 358 -4.72 2.01 -16.79
N ILE A 359 -3.72 2.83 -16.44
CA ILE A 359 -2.97 2.68 -15.18
C ILE A 359 -3.89 2.86 -13.99
N GLN A 360 -4.76 3.86 -13.98
CA GLN A 360 -5.71 4.08 -12.89
C GLN A 360 -6.71 2.92 -12.77
N GLU A 361 -7.27 2.46 -13.89
CA GLU A 361 -8.22 1.34 -13.90
C GLU A 361 -7.57 0.03 -13.43
N GLU A 362 -6.33 -0.26 -13.86
CA GLU A 362 -5.58 -1.42 -13.37
C GLU A 362 -5.16 -1.27 -11.90
N TYR A 363 -4.84 -0.07 -11.45
CA TYR A 363 -4.59 0.22 -10.04
C TYR A 363 -5.83 -0.10 -9.20
N ASP A 364 -6.98 0.50 -9.52
CA ASP A 364 -8.23 0.29 -8.79
C ASP A 364 -8.61 -1.20 -8.76
N ARG A 365 -8.47 -1.89 -9.90
CA ARG A 365 -8.72 -3.33 -10.02
C ARG A 365 -7.79 -4.16 -9.13
N LYS A 366 -6.49 -3.86 -9.13
CA LYS A 366 -5.50 -4.56 -8.30
C LYS A 366 -5.70 -4.30 -6.81
N MET A 367 -5.96 -3.05 -6.42
CA MET A 367 -6.19 -2.70 -5.01
C MET A 367 -7.41 -3.40 -4.45
N VAL A 368 -8.52 -3.45 -5.20
CA VAL A 368 -9.72 -4.19 -4.77
C VAL A 368 -9.45 -5.67 -4.62
N ALA A 369 -8.75 -6.30 -5.58
CA ALA A 369 -8.42 -7.71 -5.53
C ALA A 369 -7.50 -8.05 -4.33
N LEU A 370 -6.44 -7.26 -4.13
CA LEU A 370 -5.51 -7.44 -3.01
C LEU A 370 -6.18 -7.20 -1.66
N THR A 371 -7.05 -6.19 -1.55
CA THR A 371 -7.82 -5.96 -0.32
C THR A 371 -8.69 -7.17 0.02
N ALA A 372 -9.38 -7.74 -0.97
CA ALA A 372 -10.19 -8.94 -0.75
C ALA A 372 -9.35 -10.17 -0.35
N GLU A 373 -8.16 -10.32 -0.91
CA GLU A 373 -7.22 -11.39 -0.55
C GLU A 373 -6.66 -11.21 0.88
N CYS A 374 -6.25 -9.99 1.23
CA CYS A 374 -5.76 -9.65 2.57
C CYS A 374 -6.85 -9.83 3.63
N ASP A 375 -8.09 -9.43 3.34
CA ASP A 375 -9.23 -9.65 4.23
C ASP A 375 -9.50 -11.14 4.46
N LEU A 376 -9.39 -11.95 3.40
CA LEU A 376 -9.58 -13.39 3.50
C LEU A 376 -8.45 -14.05 4.31
N ASP A 377 -7.19 -13.66 4.08
CA ASP A 377 -6.04 -14.19 4.82
C ASP A 377 -6.09 -13.78 6.29
N THR A 378 -6.43 -12.51 6.57
CA THR A 378 -6.66 -11.99 7.92
C THR A 378 -7.70 -12.83 8.65
N ARG A 379 -8.88 -13.04 8.05
CA ARG A 379 -9.94 -13.87 8.65
C ARG A 379 -9.46 -15.27 8.95
N LYS A 380 -8.82 -15.95 8.00
CA LYS A 380 -8.30 -17.32 8.18
C LYS A 380 -7.27 -17.40 9.31
N LYS A 381 -6.32 -16.47 9.35
CA LYS A 381 -5.27 -16.46 10.38
C LYS A 381 -5.85 -16.12 11.76
N THR A 382 -6.74 -15.14 11.86
CA THR A 382 -7.41 -14.81 13.13
C THR A 382 -8.29 -15.95 13.63
N GLU A 383 -9.01 -16.64 12.75
CA GLU A 383 -9.83 -17.81 13.13
C GLU A 383 -8.94 -18.97 13.60
N SER A 384 -7.84 -19.24 12.89
CA SER A 384 -6.87 -20.25 13.31
C SER A 384 -6.23 -19.94 14.66
N GLN A 385 -5.97 -18.66 14.94
CA GLN A 385 -5.42 -18.21 16.22
C GLN A 385 -6.46 -18.38 17.33
N TYR A 386 -7.70 -17.96 17.10
CA TYR A 386 -8.79 -18.16 18.06
C TYR A 386 -9.01 -19.64 18.39
N GLN A 387 -8.94 -20.54 17.41
CA GLN A 387 -9.03 -21.99 17.64
C GLN A 387 -7.88 -22.51 18.51
N ARG A 388 -6.64 -22.02 18.31
CA ARG A 388 -5.50 -22.38 19.17
C ARG A 388 -5.68 -21.87 20.59
N GLU A 389 -6.14 -20.64 20.76
CA GLU A 389 -6.38 -20.05 22.08
C GLU A 389 -7.45 -20.82 22.87
N MET A 390 -8.54 -21.21 22.20
CA MET A 390 -9.58 -22.04 22.81
C MET A 390 -9.04 -23.41 23.25
N ALA A 391 -8.25 -24.07 22.40
CA ALA A 391 -7.62 -25.34 22.74
C ALA A 391 -6.62 -25.21 23.91
N ALA A 392 -5.82 -24.14 23.93
CA ALA A 392 -4.88 -23.86 25.02
C ALA A 392 -5.60 -23.53 26.34
N MET A 393 -6.73 -22.82 26.30
CA MET A 393 -7.57 -22.60 27.48
C MET A 393 -8.18 -23.89 28.00
N GLU A 394 -8.70 -24.75 27.12
CA GLU A 394 -9.26 -26.06 27.49
C GLU A 394 -8.19 -26.96 28.13
N GLU A 395 -7.00 -27.05 27.52
CA GLU A 395 -5.87 -27.81 28.08
C GLU A 395 -5.44 -27.28 29.45
N ALA A 396 -5.33 -25.95 29.60
CA ALA A 396 -4.99 -25.33 30.87
C ALA A 396 -6.05 -25.61 31.95
N GLU A 397 -7.33 -25.53 31.61
CA GLU A 397 -8.43 -25.86 32.51
C GLU A 397 -8.33 -27.32 32.98
N GLU A 398 -8.11 -28.27 32.06
CA GLU A 398 -7.94 -29.69 32.40
C GLU A 398 -6.76 -29.94 33.35
N VAL A 399 -5.61 -29.30 33.12
CA VAL A 399 -4.42 -29.42 33.98
C VAL A 399 -4.66 -28.82 35.36
N LEU A 400 -5.40 -27.72 35.44
CA LEU A 400 -5.63 -26.97 36.67
C LEU A 400 -6.78 -27.50 37.53
N LYS A 401 -7.61 -28.43 37.01
CA LYS A 401 -8.68 -29.12 37.78
C LYS A 401 -8.21 -29.76 39.09
N ARG A 402 -6.91 -30.08 39.22
CA ARG A 402 -6.31 -30.70 40.42
C ARG A 402 -5.46 -29.72 41.25
N GLY A 403 -5.38 -28.45 40.86
CA GLY A 403 -4.58 -27.40 41.51
C GLY A 403 -5.39 -26.53 42.48
N SER A 404 -4.73 -25.53 43.07
CA SER A 404 -5.42 -24.53 43.90
C SER A 404 -6.16 -23.51 43.03
N GLU A 405 -7.29 -22.98 43.50
CA GLU A 405 -8.06 -21.94 42.79
C GLU A 405 -7.21 -20.70 42.49
N ARG A 406 -6.30 -20.33 43.40
CA ARG A 406 -5.38 -19.20 43.23
C ARG A 406 -4.42 -19.41 42.06
N SER A 407 -3.79 -20.58 41.99
CA SER A 407 -2.91 -20.94 40.86
C SER A 407 -3.66 -21.04 39.53
N ALA A 408 -4.93 -21.48 39.56
CA ALA A 408 -5.76 -21.55 38.36
C ALA A 408 -6.16 -20.16 37.83
N ALA A 409 -6.47 -19.23 38.74
CA ALA A 409 -6.76 -17.83 38.41
C ALA A 409 -5.53 -17.10 37.86
N GLU A 410 -4.36 -17.29 38.47
CA GLU A 410 -3.09 -16.71 38.03
C GLU A 410 -2.69 -17.24 36.64
N CYS A 411 -2.75 -18.55 36.42
CA CYS A 411 -2.47 -19.16 35.11
C CYS A 411 -3.44 -18.67 34.03
N SER A 412 -4.74 -18.65 34.31
CA SER A 412 -5.76 -18.11 33.40
C SER A 412 -5.52 -16.63 33.07
N SER A 413 -5.03 -15.85 34.03
CA SER A 413 -4.69 -14.44 33.79
C SER A 413 -3.48 -14.30 32.88
N LEU A 414 -2.42 -15.06 33.12
CA LEU A 414 -1.20 -15.05 32.30
C LEU A 414 -1.47 -15.54 30.87
N LEU A 415 -2.29 -16.59 30.70
CA LEU A 415 -2.70 -17.07 29.37
C LEU A 415 -3.50 -16.02 28.61
N ARG A 416 -4.45 -15.32 29.26
CA ARG A 416 -5.17 -14.20 28.62
C ARG A 416 -4.24 -13.08 28.20
N THR A 417 -3.24 -12.74 29.02
CA THR A 417 -2.23 -11.73 28.65
C THR A 417 -1.38 -12.21 27.48
N LEU A 418 -0.94 -13.47 27.47
CA LEU A 418 -0.17 -14.05 26.37
C LEU A 418 -0.98 -14.05 25.06
N HIS A 419 -2.22 -14.52 25.08
CA HIS A 419 -3.11 -14.51 23.92
C HIS A 419 -3.33 -13.08 23.40
N GLY A 420 -3.51 -12.11 24.30
CA GLY A 420 -3.60 -10.69 23.89
C GLY A 420 -2.36 -10.21 23.14
N LEU A 421 -1.16 -10.56 23.61
CA LEU A 421 0.10 -10.23 22.93
C LEU A 421 0.25 -10.97 21.59
N GLU A 422 -0.14 -12.23 21.51
CA GLU A 422 -0.10 -13.02 20.26
C GLU A 422 -1.07 -12.47 19.22
N GLN A 423 -2.29 -12.09 19.62
CA GLN A 423 -3.26 -11.44 18.75
C GLN A 423 -2.75 -10.10 18.23
N GLU A 424 -2.14 -9.29 19.09
CA GLU A 424 -1.55 -8.02 18.70
C GLU A 424 -0.39 -8.22 17.72
N HIS A 425 0.49 -9.18 18.00
CA HIS A 425 1.59 -9.52 17.09
C HIS A 425 1.07 -10.02 15.74
N LEU A 426 0.06 -10.90 15.73
CA LEU A 426 -0.57 -11.39 14.52
C LEU A 426 -1.18 -10.24 13.71
N ARG A 427 -1.92 -9.34 14.36
CA ARG A 427 -2.51 -8.17 13.72
C ARG A 427 -1.46 -7.28 13.06
N ARG A 428 -0.35 -7.00 13.76
CA ARG A 428 0.77 -6.21 13.21
C ARG A 428 1.43 -6.91 12.02
N SER A 429 1.67 -8.22 12.13
CA SER A 429 2.29 -8.99 11.04
C SER A 429 1.42 -9.05 9.77
N LEU A 430 0.10 -9.13 9.94
CA LEU A 430 -0.87 -9.11 8.85
C LEU A 430 -0.93 -7.75 8.17
N ALA A 431 -0.95 -6.67 8.96
CA ALA A 431 -0.91 -5.31 8.44
C ALA A 431 0.38 -5.04 7.66
N LEU A 432 1.53 -5.48 8.17
CA LEU A 432 2.81 -5.35 7.46
C LEU A 432 2.79 -6.09 6.12
N GLN A 433 2.32 -7.34 6.10
CA GLN A 433 2.22 -8.13 4.88
C GLN A 433 1.32 -7.45 3.84
N GLN A 434 0.19 -6.88 4.28
CA GLN A 434 -0.72 -6.14 3.41
C GLN A 434 -0.05 -4.92 2.78
N GLU A 435 0.68 -4.13 3.58
CA GLU A 435 1.44 -2.97 3.08
C GLU A 435 2.55 -3.39 2.09
N GLU A 436 3.25 -4.50 2.36
CA GLU A 436 4.25 -5.05 1.44
C GLU A 436 3.64 -5.45 0.09
N ASP A 437 2.49 -6.12 0.11
CA ASP A 437 1.78 -6.57 -1.09
C ASP A 437 1.23 -5.38 -1.90
N PHE A 438 0.71 -4.35 -1.24
CA PHE A 438 0.32 -3.09 -1.89
C PHE A 438 1.52 -2.37 -2.51
N ALA A 439 2.62 -2.20 -1.77
CA ALA A 439 3.82 -1.57 -2.28
C ALA A 439 4.39 -2.34 -3.49
N LYS A 440 4.32 -3.68 -3.49
CA LYS A 440 4.72 -4.51 -4.63
C LYS A 440 3.82 -4.28 -5.85
N ALA A 441 2.51 -4.14 -5.66
CA ALA A 441 1.57 -3.84 -6.74
C ALA A 441 1.83 -2.47 -7.37
N HIS A 442 2.07 -1.44 -6.54
CA HIS A 442 2.47 -0.10 -7.00
C HIS A 442 3.73 -0.14 -7.85
N ARG A 443 4.79 -0.83 -7.39
CA ARG A 443 6.05 -0.97 -8.15
C ARG A 443 5.83 -1.64 -9.51
N GLN A 444 5.01 -2.68 -9.57
CA GLN A 444 4.68 -3.35 -10.83
C GLN A 444 3.93 -2.42 -11.81
N LEU A 445 2.99 -1.62 -11.31
CA LEU A 445 2.27 -0.63 -12.13
C LEU A 445 3.21 0.47 -12.64
N ALA A 446 4.14 0.95 -11.81
CA ALA A 446 5.15 1.91 -12.22
C ALA A 446 6.05 1.37 -13.35
N ILE A 447 6.52 0.13 -13.23
CA ILE A 447 7.32 -0.52 -14.28
C ILE A 447 6.52 -0.62 -15.58
N PHE A 448 5.25 -1.05 -15.50
CA PHE A 448 4.37 -1.14 -16.65
C PHE A 448 4.14 0.24 -17.31
N GLN A 449 3.88 1.28 -16.52
CA GLN A 449 3.71 2.65 -17.02
C GLN A 449 4.94 3.15 -17.77
N ARG A 450 6.15 2.93 -17.21
CA ARG A 450 7.41 3.31 -17.86
C ARG A 450 7.59 2.57 -19.19
N SER A 451 7.37 1.25 -19.20
CA SER A 451 7.51 0.45 -20.43
C SER A 451 6.52 0.87 -21.51
N GLU A 452 5.26 1.15 -21.15
CA GLU A 452 4.26 1.59 -22.12
C GLU A 452 4.52 3.01 -22.63
N LEU A 453 5.05 3.92 -21.81
CA LEU A 453 5.46 5.24 -22.26
C LEU A 453 6.54 5.15 -23.36
N HIS A 454 7.55 4.30 -23.15
CA HIS A 454 8.56 4.04 -24.18
C HIS A 454 7.96 3.37 -25.43
N SER A 455 7.07 2.39 -25.25
CA SER A 455 6.36 1.70 -26.32
C SER A 455 5.56 2.66 -27.21
N ILE A 456 4.85 3.61 -26.60
CA ILE A 456 4.12 4.68 -27.31
C ILE A 456 5.10 5.51 -28.14
N PHE A 457 6.22 5.94 -27.55
CA PHE A 457 7.26 6.69 -28.26
C PHE A 457 7.76 5.93 -29.50
N PHE A 458 8.26 4.71 -29.33
CA PHE A 458 8.80 3.91 -30.43
C PHE A 458 7.77 3.65 -31.52
N THR A 459 6.53 3.32 -31.14
CA THR A 459 5.43 3.04 -32.08
C THR A 459 5.12 4.26 -32.94
N GLN A 460 5.10 5.47 -32.35
CA GLN A 460 4.87 6.70 -33.12
C GLN A 460 6.02 7.03 -34.06
N ILE A 461 7.27 6.81 -33.65
CA ILE A 461 8.44 7.00 -34.52
C ILE A 461 8.39 6.05 -35.71
N GLN A 462 8.09 4.76 -35.48
CA GLN A 462 7.91 3.79 -36.56
C GLN A 462 6.78 4.20 -37.49
N SER A 463 5.63 4.64 -36.95
CA SER A 463 4.51 5.13 -37.76
C SER A 463 4.89 6.30 -38.65
N ALA A 464 5.68 7.26 -38.13
CA ALA A 464 6.16 8.41 -38.88
C ALA A 464 7.11 8.00 -40.03
N ILE A 465 7.96 6.98 -39.82
CA ILE A 465 8.80 6.41 -40.89
C ILE A 465 7.93 5.77 -41.97
N PHE A 466 6.97 4.91 -41.59
CA PHE A 466 6.09 4.24 -42.54
C PHE A 466 5.23 5.20 -43.38
N LYS A 467 4.82 6.33 -42.79
CA LYS A 467 4.08 7.39 -43.48
C LYS A 467 4.97 8.31 -44.33
N GLY A 468 6.29 8.12 -44.29
CA GLY A 468 7.25 8.98 -44.98
C GLY A 468 7.39 10.38 -44.39
N GLU A 469 6.89 10.60 -43.16
CA GLU A 469 6.95 11.88 -42.45
C GLU A 469 8.32 12.10 -41.80
N LEU A 470 9.05 11.02 -41.50
CA LEU A 470 10.37 11.04 -40.88
C LEU A 470 11.33 10.11 -41.62
N LYS A 471 12.55 10.60 -41.94
CA LYS A 471 13.59 9.80 -42.58
C LYS A 471 14.19 8.77 -41.60
N PRO A 472 14.54 7.56 -42.05
CA PRO A 472 15.13 6.53 -41.18
C PRO A 472 16.41 6.98 -40.45
N GLU A 473 17.25 7.78 -41.08
CA GLU A 473 18.49 8.30 -40.49
C GLU A 473 18.21 9.28 -39.34
N ALA A 474 17.24 10.18 -39.55
CA ALA A 474 16.79 11.12 -38.52
C ALA A 474 16.11 10.39 -37.35
N ALA A 475 15.32 9.35 -37.64
CA ALA A 475 14.74 8.49 -36.61
C ALA A 475 15.82 7.77 -35.78
N LYS A 476 16.89 7.28 -36.41
CA LYS A 476 18.00 6.65 -35.68
C LYS A 476 18.68 7.62 -34.73
N MET A 477 18.98 8.84 -35.17
CA MET A 477 19.57 9.88 -34.30
C MET A 477 18.64 10.20 -33.13
N LEU A 478 17.35 10.40 -33.40
CA LEU A 478 16.34 10.65 -32.38
C LEU A 478 16.29 9.55 -31.30
N LEU A 479 16.31 8.27 -31.70
CA LEU A 479 16.28 7.17 -30.73
C LEU A 479 17.56 7.10 -29.89
N GLN A 480 18.72 7.44 -30.46
CA GLN A 480 19.98 7.53 -29.72
C GLN A 480 19.96 8.69 -28.72
N ASP A 481 19.44 9.86 -29.12
CA ASP A 481 19.32 11.01 -28.25
C ASP A 481 18.31 10.74 -27.13
N TYR A 482 17.17 10.10 -27.45
CA TYR A 482 16.19 9.67 -26.46
C TYR A 482 16.82 8.73 -25.43
N SER A 483 17.54 7.69 -25.85
CA SER A 483 18.24 6.76 -24.95
C SER A 483 19.19 7.49 -23.99
N LYS A 484 20.04 8.39 -24.50
CA LYS A 484 20.98 9.17 -23.68
C LYS A 484 20.27 10.10 -22.69
N ILE A 485 19.14 10.68 -23.09
CA ILE A 485 18.36 11.55 -22.20
C ILE A 485 17.66 10.71 -21.13
N GLN A 486 17.18 9.50 -21.44
CA GLN A 486 16.59 8.61 -20.43
C GLN A 486 17.61 8.22 -19.34
N GLU A 487 18.88 7.99 -19.67
CA GLU A 487 19.95 7.78 -18.67
C GLU A 487 20.07 8.99 -17.71
N ARG A 488 20.01 10.22 -18.26
CA ARG A 488 20.03 11.45 -17.46
C ARG A 488 18.76 11.65 -16.64
N ILE A 489 17.61 11.17 -17.12
CA ILE A 489 16.37 11.18 -16.34
C ILE A 489 16.54 10.24 -15.14
N GLU A 490 17.09 9.04 -15.31
CA GLU A 490 17.32 8.14 -14.18
C GLU A 490 18.34 8.72 -13.18
N GLU A 491 19.41 9.41 -13.63
CA GLU A 491 20.28 10.21 -12.74
C GLU A 491 19.53 11.26 -11.93
N LEU A 492 18.54 11.91 -12.54
CA LEU A 492 17.70 12.90 -11.87
C LEU A 492 16.74 12.23 -10.88
N MET A 493 16.17 11.08 -11.24
CA MET A 493 15.25 10.34 -10.39
C MET A 493 15.94 9.78 -9.14
N ASP A 494 17.17 9.31 -9.26
CA ASP A 494 18.03 8.96 -8.13
C ASP A 494 18.19 10.11 -7.15
N PHE A 495 18.50 11.30 -7.66
CA PHE A 495 18.63 12.50 -6.84
C PHE A 495 17.31 12.84 -6.14
N PHE A 496 16.17 12.76 -6.84
CA PHE A 496 14.86 12.97 -6.24
C PHE A 496 14.53 11.93 -5.17
N GLN A 497 14.86 10.67 -5.41
CA GLN A 497 14.65 9.60 -4.45
C GLN A 497 15.50 9.78 -3.19
N ALA A 498 16.78 10.11 -3.34
CA ALA A 498 17.67 10.39 -2.21
C ALA A 498 17.22 11.64 -1.42
N SER A 499 16.88 12.73 -2.12
CA SER A 499 16.33 13.95 -1.51
C SER A 499 15.07 13.68 -0.71
N LYS A 500 14.13 12.94 -1.31
CA LYS A 500 12.90 12.50 -0.65
C LYS A 500 13.20 11.67 0.61
N ARG A 501 14.05 10.65 0.52
CA ARG A 501 14.40 9.79 1.67
C ARG A 501 14.97 10.60 2.83
N TYR A 502 15.91 11.50 2.54
CA TYR A 502 16.50 12.39 3.53
C TYR A 502 15.44 13.24 4.23
N HIS A 503 14.57 13.89 3.46
CA HIS A 503 13.53 14.77 4.01
C HIS A 503 12.46 14.00 4.81
N LEU A 504 12.01 12.85 4.32
CA LEU A 504 11.06 11.99 5.03
C LEU A 504 11.63 11.50 6.37
N SER A 505 12.88 11.00 6.38
CA SER A 505 13.53 10.55 7.61
C SER A 505 13.72 11.69 8.61
N LYS A 506 14.19 12.86 8.14
CA LYS A 506 14.29 14.08 8.96
C LYS A 506 12.96 14.41 9.63
N ARG A 507 11.89 14.44 8.82
CA ARG A 507 10.53 14.80 9.28
C ARG A 507 9.99 13.79 10.27
N PHE A 508 10.15 12.50 10.00
CA PHE A 508 9.72 11.44 10.91
C PHE A 508 10.44 11.54 12.27
N GLY A 509 11.77 11.64 12.25
CA GLY A 509 12.54 11.80 13.48
C GLY A 509 12.12 13.04 14.28
N HIS A 510 11.93 14.18 13.61
CA HIS A 510 11.43 15.39 14.26
C HIS A 510 10.05 15.18 14.89
N ARG A 511 9.09 14.59 14.16
CA ARG A 511 7.73 14.34 14.67
C ARG A 511 7.71 13.35 15.83
N GLU A 512 8.57 12.33 15.81
CA GLU A 512 8.72 11.39 16.92
C GLU A 512 9.19 12.12 18.19
N TYR A 513 10.19 13.01 18.04
CA TYR A 513 10.62 13.90 19.11
C TYR A 513 9.46 14.76 19.65
N LEU A 514 8.62 15.33 18.78
CA LEU A 514 7.46 16.13 19.20
C LEU A 514 6.45 15.31 20.01
N VAL A 515 6.17 14.08 19.60
CA VAL A 515 5.24 13.17 20.29
C VAL A 515 5.77 12.77 21.65
N GLN A 516 7.02 12.33 21.74
CA GLN A 516 7.70 12.03 23.02
C GLN A 516 7.75 13.28 23.91
N SER A 517 7.98 14.43 23.27
CA SER A 517 7.76 15.79 23.76
C SER A 517 6.50 15.90 24.64
N LEU A 518 5.37 15.71 23.97
CA LEU A 518 4.05 15.89 24.56
C LEU A 518 3.74 14.82 25.63
N GLN A 519 4.10 13.56 25.38
CA GLN A 519 3.89 12.46 26.34
C GLN A 519 4.66 12.69 27.65
N SER A 520 5.89 13.21 27.57
CA SER A 520 6.69 13.56 28.75
C SER A 520 6.05 14.70 29.55
N LEU A 521 5.49 15.71 28.87
CA LEU A 521 4.75 16.80 29.51
C LEU A 521 3.48 16.28 30.22
N GLU A 522 2.70 15.43 29.58
CA GLU A 522 1.51 14.83 30.18
C GLU A 522 1.85 14.00 31.42
N THR A 523 2.95 13.24 31.35
CA THR A 523 3.48 12.48 32.50
C THR A 523 3.87 13.42 33.66
N ARG A 524 4.53 14.54 33.36
CA ARG A 524 4.89 15.56 34.36
C ARG A 524 3.65 16.15 35.03
N VAL A 525 2.69 16.59 34.22
CA VAL A 525 1.43 17.18 34.70
C VAL A 525 0.66 16.18 35.58
N GLN A 526 0.51 14.94 35.12
CA GLN A 526 -0.17 13.90 35.88
C GLN A 526 0.55 13.57 37.18
N GLY A 527 1.89 13.56 37.17
CA GLY A 527 2.72 13.36 38.35
C GLY A 527 2.52 14.46 39.40
N LEU A 528 2.42 15.72 38.97
CA LEU A 528 2.16 16.87 39.86
C LEU A 528 0.75 16.82 40.47
N LEU A 529 -0.28 16.58 39.67
CA LEU A 529 -1.65 16.47 40.14
C LEU A 529 -1.84 15.30 41.10
N SER A 530 -1.18 14.16 40.83
CA SER A 530 -1.22 13.00 41.71
C SER A 530 -0.49 13.26 43.02
N THR A 531 0.63 13.98 43.00
CA THR A 531 1.37 14.38 44.21
C THR A 531 0.54 15.33 45.08
N ALA A 532 -0.04 16.39 44.48
CA ALA A 532 -0.89 17.33 45.19
C ALA A 532 -2.15 16.65 45.78
N SER A 533 -2.75 15.73 45.04
CA SER A 533 -3.86 14.89 45.52
C SER A 533 -3.45 14.00 46.69
N ALA A 534 -2.28 13.34 46.63
CA ALA A 534 -1.81 12.47 47.70
C ALA A 534 -1.49 13.26 48.98
N GLN A 535 -0.93 14.48 48.85
CA GLN A 535 -0.66 15.37 49.97
C GLN A 535 -1.92 15.75 50.76
N LEU A 536 -3.09 15.83 50.11
CA LEU A 536 -4.36 16.08 50.79
C LEU A 536 -4.78 14.88 51.68
N SER A 537 -4.66 13.66 51.18
CA SER A 537 -4.95 12.45 51.98
C SER A 537 -3.93 12.25 53.10
N LEU A 538 -2.64 12.48 52.81
CA LEU A 538 -1.57 12.41 53.80
C LEU A 538 -1.73 13.46 54.90
N LEU A 539 -2.24 14.65 54.56
CA LEU A 539 -2.55 15.67 55.55
C LEU A 539 -3.55 15.12 56.58
N ILE A 540 -4.67 14.53 56.14
CA ILE A 540 -5.70 13.98 57.04
C ILE A 540 -5.11 12.83 57.89
N GLN A 541 -4.41 11.89 57.26
CA GLN A 541 -3.80 10.74 57.96
C GLN A 541 -2.75 11.15 58.99
N LYS A 542 -1.93 12.18 58.72
CA LYS A 542 -0.95 12.69 59.70
C LYS A 542 -1.65 13.23 60.97
N HIS A 543 -2.87 13.77 60.85
CA HIS A 543 -3.61 14.33 61.97
C HIS A 543 -4.37 13.28 62.79
N GLU A 544 -4.85 12.21 62.15
CA GLU A 544 -5.37 11.02 62.85
C GLU A 544 -4.26 10.36 63.68
N ARG A 545 -3.09 10.09 63.09
CA ARG A 545 -1.95 9.50 63.80
C ARG A 545 -1.44 10.34 64.97
N ALA A 546 -1.64 11.65 64.91
CA ALA A 546 -1.29 12.58 65.98
C ALA A 546 -2.37 12.66 67.09
N GLY A 547 -3.47 11.92 66.96
CA GLY A 547 -4.55 11.83 67.93
C GLY A 547 -5.54 13.00 67.90
N TYR A 548 -5.52 13.82 66.84
CA TYR A 548 -6.43 14.96 66.71
C TYR A 548 -7.74 14.63 65.98
N LEU A 549 -7.82 13.48 65.30
CA LEU A 549 -9.02 13.00 64.63
C LEU A 549 -9.34 11.59 65.14
N ASP A 550 -10.63 11.28 65.30
CA ASP A 550 -11.08 9.90 65.44
C ASP A 550 -11.27 9.24 64.06
N GLU A 551 -11.50 7.93 64.06
CA GLU A 551 -11.61 7.12 62.85
C GLU A 551 -12.79 7.54 61.96
N ASP A 552 -13.95 7.83 62.58
CA ASP A 552 -15.16 8.30 61.89
C ASP A 552 -14.92 9.69 61.24
N GLN A 553 -14.28 10.61 61.94
CA GLN A 553 -13.93 11.95 61.44
C GLN A 553 -12.89 11.88 60.31
N MET A 554 -11.91 10.98 60.41
CA MET A 554 -10.93 10.75 59.36
C MET A 554 -11.62 10.24 58.09
N GLU A 555 -12.49 9.24 58.20
CA GLU A 555 -13.17 8.64 57.04
C GLU A 555 -14.04 9.67 56.31
N VAL A 556 -14.84 10.45 57.05
CA VAL A 556 -15.67 11.53 56.48
C VAL A 556 -14.83 12.58 55.75
N LEU A 557 -13.68 12.98 56.33
CA LEU A 557 -12.78 13.95 55.68
C LEU A 557 -12.10 13.38 54.44
N LEU A 558 -11.69 12.10 54.48
CA LEU A 558 -11.08 11.44 53.32
C LEU A 558 -12.08 11.29 52.17
N GLU A 559 -13.31 10.84 52.43
CA GLU A 559 -14.36 10.76 51.42
C GLU A 559 -14.65 12.12 50.77
N ARG A 560 -14.74 13.18 51.59
CA ARG A 560 -14.94 14.55 51.11
C ARG A 560 -13.78 15.00 50.22
N VAL A 561 -12.54 14.81 50.65
CA VAL A 561 -11.35 15.15 49.85
C VAL A 561 -11.31 14.37 48.55
N GLN A 562 -11.57 13.06 48.58
CA GLN A 562 -11.59 12.23 47.38
C GLN A 562 -12.64 12.71 46.39
N THR A 563 -13.83 13.10 46.87
CA THR A 563 -14.90 13.64 46.03
C THR A 563 -14.52 14.97 45.38
N GLU A 564 -13.96 15.92 46.14
CA GLU A 564 -13.52 17.21 45.62
C GLU A 564 -12.34 17.08 44.65
N VAL A 565 -11.35 16.25 44.99
CA VAL A 565 -10.21 15.93 44.10
C VAL A 565 -10.70 15.30 42.81
N PHE A 566 -11.64 14.36 42.88
CA PHE A 566 -12.24 13.75 41.70
C PHE A 566 -12.97 14.80 40.85
N SER A 567 -13.73 15.71 41.47
CA SER A 567 -14.41 16.80 40.78
C SER A 567 -13.43 17.74 40.05
N ILE A 568 -12.33 18.12 40.71
CA ILE A 568 -11.29 18.98 40.12
C ILE A 568 -10.61 18.26 38.94
N LYS A 569 -10.24 16.98 39.09
CA LYS A 569 -9.64 16.19 38.00
C LYS A 569 -10.61 16.02 36.82
N GLN A 570 -11.86 15.69 37.10
CA GLN A 570 -12.89 15.55 36.08
C GLN A 570 -13.15 16.86 35.34
N LYS A 571 -13.15 17.99 36.05
CA LYS A 571 -13.28 19.33 35.45
C LYS A 571 -12.08 19.64 34.55
N LEU A 572 -10.86 19.34 34.98
CA LEU A 572 -9.65 19.48 34.15
C LEU A 572 -9.76 18.65 32.87
N ASP A 573 -10.16 17.39 32.96
CA ASP A 573 -10.29 16.50 31.80
C ASP A 573 -11.34 17.03 30.82
N ASN A 574 -12.47 17.52 31.32
CA ASN A 574 -13.53 18.13 30.51
C ASN A 574 -13.07 19.44 29.83
N ASP A 575 -12.41 20.32 30.58
CA ASP A 575 -11.87 21.59 30.06
C ASP A 575 -10.79 21.31 29.00
N LEU A 576 -9.87 20.37 29.26
CA LEU A 576 -8.85 19.93 28.29
C LEU A 576 -9.51 19.40 27.03
N LYS A 577 -10.47 18.48 27.14
CA LYS A 577 -11.17 17.92 25.99
C LYS A 577 -11.86 18.99 25.15
N GLN A 578 -12.51 19.96 25.80
CA GLN A 578 -13.20 21.04 25.11
C GLN A 578 -12.25 22.03 24.43
N GLU A 579 -11.23 22.52 25.14
CA GLU A 579 -10.29 23.50 24.60
C GLU A 579 -9.36 22.88 23.55
N LYS A 580 -8.92 21.62 23.75
CA LYS A 580 -8.14 20.87 22.77
C LYS A 580 -8.91 20.71 21.46
N LYS A 581 -10.22 20.44 21.51
CA LYS A 581 -11.07 20.40 20.31
C LYS A 581 -11.15 21.74 19.58
N LYS A 582 -11.25 22.86 20.31
CA LYS A 582 -11.26 24.22 19.70
C LYS A 582 -9.91 24.53 19.05
N LEU A 583 -8.83 24.24 19.76
CA LEU A 583 -7.47 24.46 19.30
C LEU A 583 -7.16 23.59 18.07
N HIS A 584 -7.55 22.32 18.10
CA HIS A 584 -7.44 21.39 16.98
C HIS A 584 -8.04 21.97 15.67
N GLN A 585 -9.27 22.48 15.72
CA GLN A 585 -9.92 23.09 14.55
C GLN A 585 -9.16 24.34 14.06
N LYS A 586 -8.65 25.16 14.98
CA LYS A 586 -7.84 26.35 14.66
C LYS A 586 -6.55 25.95 13.95
N LEU A 587 -5.86 24.93 14.46
CA LEU A 587 -4.61 24.42 13.90
C LEU A 587 -4.81 23.82 12.51
N ILE A 588 -5.84 22.97 12.30
CA ILE A 588 -6.16 22.41 10.97
C ILE A 588 -6.41 23.53 9.97
N THR A 589 -7.24 24.52 10.35
CA THR A 589 -7.60 25.62 9.45
C THR A 589 -6.37 26.46 9.07
N LYS A 590 -5.46 26.70 10.03
CA LYS A 590 -4.20 27.41 9.80
C LYS A 590 -3.29 26.62 8.87
N ARG A 591 -3.07 25.32 9.16
CA ARG A 591 -2.25 24.42 8.36
C ARG A 591 -2.74 24.34 6.92
N ARG A 592 -4.02 24.03 6.71
CA ARG A 592 -4.63 23.96 5.38
C ARG A 592 -4.43 25.24 4.57
N ARG A 593 -4.57 26.41 5.20
CA ARG A 593 -4.36 27.70 4.55
C ARG A 593 -2.91 27.89 4.11
N GLU A 594 -1.95 27.66 5.00
CA GLU A 594 -0.52 27.86 4.70
C GLU A 594 0.00 26.84 3.67
N MET A 595 -0.39 25.56 3.80
CA MET A 595 -0.03 24.52 2.83
C MET A 595 -0.62 24.79 1.45
N LEU A 596 -1.92 25.11 1.36
CA LEU A 596 -2.56 25.41 0.08
C LEU A 596 -1.94 26.63 -0.62
N GLN A 597 -1.58 27.65 0.16
CA GLN A 597 -0.88 28.82 -0.36
C GLN A 597 0.49 28.42 -0.93
N LYS A 598 1.24 27.57 -0.22
CA LYS A 598 2.55 27.11 -0.68
C LYS A 598 2.47 26.26 -1.94
N HIS A 599 1.52 25.30 -2.01
CA HIS A 599 1.30 24.54 -3.25
C HIS A 599 0.89 25.43 -4.41
N LYS A 600 0.11 26.49 -4.16
CA LYS A 600 -0.27 27.44 -5.22
C LYS A 600 0.93 28.23 -5.74
N GLU A 601 1.88 28.60 -4.89
CA GLU A 601 3.14 29.23 -5.28
C GLU A 601 3.98 28.27 -6.13
N GLN A 602 4.19 27.05 -5.62
CA GLN A 602 4.95 26.01 -6.32
C GLN A 602 4.35 25.64 -7.67
N ARG A 603 3.03 25.51 -7.76
CA ARG A 603 2.34 25.23 -9.03
C ARG A 603 2.58 26.33 -10.06
N LYS A 604 2.62 27.60 -9.66
CA LYS A 604 2.94 28.71 -10.58
C LYS A 604 4.38 28.62 -11.08
N GLU A 605 5.32 28.29 -10.20
CA GLU A 605 6.72 28.14 -10.55
C GLU A 605 6.94 26.91 -11.46
N GLN A 606 6.26 25.79 -11.21
CA GLN A 606 6.25 24.62 -12.10
C GLN A 606 5.69 24.95 -13.49
N LEU A 607 4.59 25.71 -13.57
CA LEU A 607 4.04 26.18 -14.86
C LEU A 607 5.05 27.05 -15.62
N SER A 608 5.84 27.87 -14.92
CA SER A 608 6.90 28.67 -15.55
C SER A 608 8.04 27.82 -16.13
N ILE A 609 8.30 26.61 -15.60
CA ILE A 609 9.22 25.65 -16.22
C ILE A 609 8.63 25.08 -17.51
N GLY A 610 7.33 24.81 -17.55
CA GLY A 610 6.64 24.41 -18.79
C GLY A 610 6.74 25.48 -19.89
N GLU A 611 6.70 26.76 -19.53
CA GLU A 611 6.97 27.86 -20.47
C GLU A 611 8.45 27.91 -20.88
N ALA A 612 9.37 27.64 -19.95
CA ALA A 612 10.80 27.57 -20.21
C ALA A 612 11.18 26.40 -21.14
N LEU A 613 10.44 25.27 -21.13
CA LEU A 613 10.56 24.19 -22.13
C LEU A 613 10.34 24.73 -23.55
N GLY A 614 9.41 25.68 -23.71
CA GLY A 614 9.17 26.40 -24.95
C GLY A 614 10.41 27.16 -25.46
N ALA A 615 11.27 27.62 -24.56
CA ALA A 615 12.52 28.32 -24.86
C ALA A 615 13.77 27.40 -24.85
N ALA A 616 13.71 26.25 -24.19
CA ALA A 616 14.83 25.32 -24.09
C ALA A 616 15.15 24.68 -25.44
N GLU A 617 16.44 24.65 -25.79
CA GLU A 617 16.96 23.93 -26.96
C GLU A 617 17.63 22.62 -26.54
N ASP A 618 18.12 22.54 -25.29
CA ASP A 618 18.85 21.41 -24.72
C ASP A 618 18.09 20.73 -23.56
N ALA A 619 18.07 19.40 -23.59
CA ALA A 619 17.46 18.57 -22.56
C ALA A 619 18.25 18.61 -21.24
N GLY A 620 19.57 18.77 -21.29
CA GLY A 620 20.40 18.90 -20.08
C GLY A 620 20.04 20.13 -19.25
N GLN A 621 19.89 21.29 -19.91
CA GLN A 621 19.45 22.53 -19.27
C GLN A 621 18.05 22.37 -18.63
N TYR A 622 17.12 21.73 -19.33
CA TYR A 622 15.78 21.47 -18.80
C TYR A 622 15.79 20.59 -17.53
N LEU A 623 16.52 19.47 -17.56
CA LEU A 623 16.66 18.58 -16.41
C LEU A 623 17.36 19.28 -15.22
N GLY A 624 18.34 20.16 -15.48
CA GLY A 624 18.98 20.97 -14.46
C GLY A 624 18.03 21.98 -13.79
N GLN A 625 17.10 22.57 -14.54
CA GLN A 625 16.05 23.43 -13.99
C GLN A 625 15.10 22.65 -13.10
N TRP A 626 14.65 21.46 -13.54
CA TRP A 626 13.85 20.56 -12.71
C TRP A 626 14.56 20.17 -11.42
N ARG A 627 15.85 19.83 -11.50
CA ARG A 627 16.66 19.47 -10.34
C ARG A 627 16.66 20.58 -9.29
N SER A 628 16.90 21.81 -9.73
CA SER A 628 16.99 22.97 -8.85
C SER A 628 15.63 23.31 -8.24
N LEU A 629 14.58 23.33 -9.06
CA LEU A 629 13.23 23.64 -8.61
C LEU A 629 12.72 22.62 -7.58
N VAL A 630 12.85 21.33 -7.86
CA VAL A 630 12.38 20.28 -6.94
C VAL A 630 13.14 20.34 -5.63
N ALA A 631 14.46 20.57 -5.66
CA ALA A 631 15.25 20.73 -4.43
C ALA A 631 14.77 21.93 -3.59
N GLU A 632 14.52 23.08 -4.22
CA GLU A 632 13.98 24.27 -3.54
C GLU A 632 12.56 24.04 -3.02
N HIS A 633 11.71 23.37 -3.80
CA HIS A 633 10.32 23.06 -3.43
C HIS A 633 10.25 22.11 -2.24
N SER A 634 11.02 21.02 -2.27
CA SER A 634 11.11 20.07 -1.16
C SER A 634 11.64 20.75 0.10
N ALA A 635 12.75 21.49 0.03
CA ALA A 635 13.29 22.19 1.19
C ALA A 635 12.28 23.18 1.81
N ALA A 636 11.59 23.97 0.98
CA ALA A 636 10.64 24.96 1.45
C ALA A 636 9.34 24.35 2.03
N LEU A 637 8.87 23.21 1.51
CA LEU A 637 7.73 22.48 2.08
C LEU A 637 8.10 21.87 3.42
N GLU A 638 9.28 21.28 3.53
CA GLU A 638 9.76 20.64 4.76
C GLU A 638 9.95 21.67 5.88
N GLU A 639 10.52 22.85 5.58
CA GLU A 639 10.62 23.95 6.55
C GLU A 639 9.23 24.44 7.01
N LEU A 640 8.28 24.55 6.08
CA LEU A 640 6.89 24.92 6.40
C LEU A 640 6.22 23.89 7.30
N GLN A 641 6.35 22.60 7.00
CA GLN A 641 5.79 21.50 7.79
C GLN A 641 6.41 21.46 9.18
N GLU A 642 7.74 21.51 9.29
CA GLU A 642 8.47 21.52 10.56
C GLU A 642 8.00 22.70 11.44
N ARG A 643 7.91 23.90 10.87
CA ARG A 643 7.40 25.09 11.59
C ARG A 643 5.95 24.92 12.04
N LEU A 644 5.09 24.33 11.21
CA LEU A 644 3.67 24.10 11.54
C LEU A 644 3.49 23.00 12.58
N ASP A 645 4.33 21.97 12.57
CA ASP A 645 4.35 20.87 13.54
C ASP A 645 4.82 21.38 14.91
N GLN A 646 5.92 22.14 14.94
CA GLN A 646 6.43 22.77 16.16
C GLN A 646 5.43 23.75 16.76
N ALA A 647 4.84 24.63 15.94
CA ALA A 647 3.85 25.60 16.44
C ALA A 647 2.60 24.92 17.00
N ALA A 648 2.17 23.80 16.42
CA ALA A 648 1.05 23.01 16.95
C ALA A 648 1.38 22.41 18.31
N LEU A 649 2.59 21.85 18.46
CA LEU A 649 3.07 21.35 19.74
C LEU A 649 3.12 22.46 20.80
N ASP A 650 3.67 23.62 20.46
CA ASP A 650 3.80 24.73 21.42
C ASP A 650 2.44 25.25 21.90
N GLU A 651 1.46 25.40 21.00
CA GLU A 651 0.09 25.80 21.38
C GLU A 651 -0.59 24.74 22.26
N LEU A 652 -0.36 23.44 21.99
CA LEU A 652 -0.89 22.33 22.81
C LEU A 652 -0.22 22.27 24.18
N ARG A 653 1.11 22.40 24.25
CA ARG A 653 1.86 22.44 25.52
C ARG A 653 1.38 23.60 26.39
N ALA A 654 1.24 24.79 25.82
CA ALA A 654 0.78 25.98 26.53
C ALA A 654 -0.64 25.78 27.09
N LEU A 655 -1.54 25.16 26.32
CA LEU A 655 -2.89 24.83 26.78
C LEU A 655 -2.87 23.83 27.95
N THR A 656 -2.14 22.72 27.80
CA THR A 656 -2.03 21.67 28.83
C THR A 656 -1.44 22.21 30.12
N LEU A 657 -0.38 23.02 30.03
CA LEU A 657 0.23 23.66 31.20
C LEU A 657 -0.72 24.64 31.89
N SER A 658 -1.35 25.54 31.14
CA SER A 658 -2.28 26.53 31.70
C SER A 658 -3.45 25.89 32.46
N LEU A 659 -4.08 24.86 31.88
CA LEU A 659 -5.21 24.18 32.53
C LEU A 659 -4.78 23.33 33.73
N SER A 660 -3.63 22.66 33.64
CA SER A 660 -3.10 21.86 34.76
C SER A 660 -2.58 22.71 35.92
N GLU A 661 -1.99 23.86 35.65
CA GLU A 661 -1.62 24.86 36.67
C GLU A 661 -2.86 25.35 37.42
N LYS A 662 -3.96 25.64 36.71
CA LYS A 662 -5.23 26.02 37.32
C LYS A 662 -5.80 24.90 38.19
N ALA A 663 -5.75 23.65 37.75
CA ALA A 663 -6.21 22.51 38.56
C ALA A 663 -5.32 22.29 39.80
N THR A 664 -4.00 22.44 39.65
CA THR A 664 -3.04 22.35 40.77
C THR A 664 -3.26 23.48 41.78
N GLU A 665 -3.58 24.69 41.32
CA GLU A 665 -4.00 25.82 42.16
C GLU A 665 -5.31 25.53 42.89
N GLU A 666 -6.31 24.94 42.23
CA GLU A 666 -7.58 24.54 42.88
C GLU A 666 -7.34 23.49 43.98
N LEU A 667 -6.46 22.50 43.76
CA LEU A 667 -6.04 21.53 44.79
C LEU A 667 -5.29 22.22 45.95
N ARG A 668 -4.44 23.19 45.66
CA ARG A 668 -3.72 23.96 46.69
C ARG A 668 -4.69 24.80 47.53
N ARG A 669 -5.71 25.38 46.91
CA ARG A 669 -6.78 26.09 47.62
C ARG A 669 -7.58 25.13 48.50
N LEU A 670 -7.96 23.97 47.99
CA LEU A 670 -8.63 22.93 48.78
C LEU A 670 -7.84 22.57 50.05
N GLN A 671 -6.51 22.45 49.94
CA GLN A 671 -5.61 22.19 51.08
C GLN A 671 -5.55 23.37 52.06
N ASN A 672 -5.20 24.56 51.56
CA ASN A 672 -4.85 25.72 52.38
C ASN A 672 -6.05 26.46 52.97
N SER A 673 -7.24 26.33 52.37
CA SER A 673 -8.45 26.99 52.87
C SER A 673 -9.43 25.98 53.46
N ALA A 674 -10.07 25.16 52.62
CA ALA A 674 -11.17 24.30 53.04
C ALA A 674 -10.71 23.26 54.07
N MET A 675 -9.67 22.48 53.77
CA MET A 675 -9.22 21.42 54.68
C MET A 675 -8.59 21.98 55.95
N THR A 676 -7.76 23.02 55.82
CA THR A 676 -7.18 23.71 56.97
C THR A 676 -8.26 24.23 57.91
N GLN A 677 -9.35 24.83 57.37
CA GLN A 677 -10.45 25.31 58.18
C GLN A 677 -11.22 24.20 58.89
N GLU A 678 -11.48 23.07 58.23
CA GLU A 678 -12.15 21.93 58.88
C GLU A 678 -11.28 21.31 59.99
N LEU A 679 -9.98 21.14 59.76
CA LEU A 679 -9.05 20.62 60.77
C LEU A 679 -8.98 21.56 62.00
N LEU A 680 -8.98 22.89 61.79
CA LEU A 680 -9.03 23.85 62.89
C LEU A 680 -10.34 23.75 63.70
N LYS A 681 -11.49 23.52 63.05
CA LYS A 681 -12.78 23.32 63.75
C LYS A 681 -12.80 22.04 64.58
N LEU A 682 -12.09 21.00 64.15
CA LEU A 682 -11.96 19.73 64.87
C LEU A 682 -10.89 19.79 65.98
N GLY A 683 -10.33 20.97 66.25
CA GLY A 683 -9.43 21.19 67.38
C GLY A 683 -7.95 20.96 67.09
N VAL A 684 -7.57 20.80 65.82
CA VAL A 684 -6.15 20.75 65.43
C VAL A 684 -5.49 22.13 65.64
N PRO A 685 -4.39 22.24 66.40
CA PRO A 685 -3.70 23.53 66.60
C PRO A 685 -3.05 24.04 65.31
N TRP A 686 -3.18 25.34 65.03
CA TRP A 686 -2.51 25.99 63.89
C TRP A 686 -0.99 25.76 63.85
N LEU A 687 -0.34 25.81 65.02
CA LEU A 687 1.11 25.58 65.15
C LEU A 687 1.55 24.17 64.71
N PHE A 688 0.63 23.20 64.67
CA PHE A 688 0.87 21.85 64.18
C PHE A 688 0.59 21.72 62.67
N LEU A 689 -0.41 22.46 62.16
CA LEU A 689 -0.78 22.49 60.73
C LEU A 689 0.27 23.20 59.87
N GLN A 690 0.75 24.36 60.33
CA GLN A 690 1.62 25.23 59.53
C GLN A 690 2.89 24.53 59.01
N PRO A 691 3.67 23.79 59.83
CA PRO A 691 4.87 23.12 59.35
C PRO A 691 4.61 22.06 58.28
N ILE A 692 3.47 21.36 58.36
CA ILE A 692 3.08 20.32 57.39
C ILE A 692 2.70 20.95 56.05
N LEU A 693 2.00 22.08 56.07
CA LEU A 693 1.65 22.82 54.85
C LEU A 693 2.90 23.40 54.17
N GLU A 694 3.84 23.94 54.94
CA GLU A 694 5.13 24.42 54.44
C GLU A 694 6.01 23.28 53.88
N GLU A 695 5.99 22.10 54.51
CA GLU A 695 6.62 20.87 54.00
C GLU A 695 6.00 20.47 52.65
N HIS A 696 4.67 20.33 52.58
CA HIS A 696 3.97 19.96 51.35
C HIS A 696 4.23 20.94 50.19
N SER A 697 4.27 22.25 50.48
CA SER A 697 4.60 23.27 49.48
C SER A 697 6.03 23.13 48.95
N ARG A 698 7.00 22.83 49.82
CA ARG A 698 8.40 22.61 49.42
C ARG A 698 8.55 21.32 48.62
N ASP A 699 7.89 20.25 49.05
CA ASP A 699 7.92 18.95 48.37
C ASP A 699 7.31 19.03 46.96
N LEU A 700 6.20 19.75 46.81
CA LEU A 700 5.56 19.93 45.51
C LEU A 700 6.45 20.76 44.55
N ALA A 701 7.11 21.80 45.06
CA ALA A 701 8.07 22.59 44.29
C ALA A 701 9.29 21.75 43.86
N ALA A 702 9.89 21.01 44.78
CA ALA A 702 11.00 20.11 44.48
C ALA A 702 10.61 19.01 43.47
N ARG A 703 9.38 18.49 43.58
CA ARG A 703 8.84 17.52 42.62
C ARG A 703 8.64 18.14 41.23
N ALA A 704 8.19 19.39 41.15
CA ALA A 704 8.05 20.12 39.89
C ALA A 704 9.39 20.34 39.20
N GLU A 705 10.41 20.82 39.93
CA GLU A 705 11.77 20.99 39.39
C GLU A 705 12.36 19.66 38.89
N ARG A 706 12.18 18.57 39.65
CA ARG A 706 12.65 17.24 39.27
C ARG A 706 11.98 16.75 37.98
N LEU A 707 10.65 16.82 37.91
CA LEU A 707 9.90 16.35 36.73
C LEU A 707 10.20 17.22 35.49
N GLU A 708 10.44 18.52 35.67
CA GLU A 708 10.89 19.40 34.60
C GLU A 708 12.31 19.07 34.13
N GLY A 709 13.21 18.70 35.05
CA GLY A 709 14.53 18.16 34.71
C GLY A 709 14.43 16.87 33.89
N GLU A 710 13.61 15.92 34.34
CA GLU A 710 13.35 14.66 33.61
C GLU A 710 12.76 14.90 32.20
N GLU A 711 11.87 15.89 32.04
CA GLU A 711 11.35 16.32 30.73
C GLU A 711 12.47 16.91 29.84
N ARG A 712 13.33 17.79 30.40
CA ARG A 712 14.44 18.40 29.66
C ARG A 712 15.48 17.38 29.20
N ASP A 713 15.83 16.43 30.06
CA ASP A 713 16.80 15.38 29.74
C ASP A 713 16.30 14.48 28.61
N ARG A 714 15.03 14.03 28.69
CA ARG A 714 14.37 13.29 27.59
C ARG A 714 14.29 14.10 26.30
N GLY A 715 14.07 15.40 26.42
CA GLY A 715 14.10 16.32 25.29
C GLY A 715 15.47 16.34 24.59
N GLN A 716 16.57 16.33 25.35
CA GLN A 716 17.93 16.28 24.79
C GLN A 716 18.24 14.93 24.14
N GLU A 717 17.81 13.83 24.74
CA GLU A 717 17.94 12.48 24.16
C GLU A 717 17.22 12.39 22.80
N GLY A 718 15.99 12.91 22.72
CA GLY A 718 15.24 12.97 21.47
C GLY A 718 15.95 13.79 20.39
N VAL A 719 16.47 14.97 20.72
CA VAL A 719 17.26 15.79 19.76
C VAL A 719 18.52 15.07 19.29
N GLN A 720 19.20 14.34 20.18
CA GLN A 720 20.37 13.52 19.81
C GLN A 720 19.98 12.36 18.89
N SER A 721 18.86 11.69 19.15
CA SER A 721 18.31 10.63 18.29
C SER A 721 18.01 11.13 16.87
N VAL A 722 17.36 12.30 16.75
CA VAL A 722 17.11 12.93 15.43
C VAL A 722 18.43 13.27 14.73
N ARG A 723 19.40 13.85 15.45
CA ARG A 723 20.71 14.17 14.88
C ARG A 723 21.45 12.92 14.41
N GLN A 724 21.34 11.81 15.12
CA GLN A 724 21.99 10.56 14.74
C GLN A 724 21.37 9.99 13.46
N ARG A 725 20.04 9.92 13.37
CA ARG A 725 19.33 9.51 12.13
C ARG A 725 19.72 10.35 10.92
N LEU A 726 19.81 11.67 11.08
CA LEU A 726 20.25 12.56 10.01
C LEU A 726 21.68 12.31 9.51
N LYS A 727 22.55 11.77 10.36
CA LYS A 727 23.89 11.34 9.92
C LYS A 727 23.84 10.03 9.16
N ASP A 728 22.99 9.11 9.59
CA ASP A 728 22.83 7.80 8.97
C ASP A 728 22.15 7.93 7.58
N ASP A 729 21.25 8.91 7.41
CA ASP A 729 20.54 9.21 6.15
C ASP A 729 21.14 10.40 5.37
N ALA A 730 22.45 10.63 5.47
CA ALA A 730 23.10 11.76 4.80
C ALA A 730 22.80 11.75 3.28
N LEU A 731 22.32 12.89 2.76
CA LEU A 731 21.89 13.01 1.36
C LEU A 731 23.00 12.59 0.38
N GLU A 732 24.24 13.00 0.64
CA GLU A 732 25.40 12.64 -0.19
C GLU A 732 25.63 11.12 -0.22
N ALA A 733 25.61 10.47 0.94
CA ALA A 733 25.76 9.01 1.04
C ALA A 733 24.63 8.25 0.33
N SER A 734 23.39 8.74 0.46
CA SER A 734 22.24 8.14 -0.25
C SER A 734 22.33 8.32 -1.77
N THR A 735 22.80 9.49 -2.24
CA THR A 735 23.03 9.70 -3.68
C THR A 735 24.17 8.83 -4.22
N GLU A 736 25.23 8.60 -3.43
CA GLU A 736 26.33 7.71 -3.80
C GLU A 736 25.85 6.25 -3.86
N GLU A 737 25.06 5.79 -2.89
CA GLU A 737 24.46 4.45 -2.90
C GLU A 737 23.62 4.21 -4.15
N GLN A 738 22.76 5.16 -4.53
CA GLN A 738 21.94 5.03 -5.75
C GLN A 738 22.81 5.00 -7.03
N ALA A 739 23.86 5.83 -7.08
CA ALA A 739 24.82 5.80 -8.18
C ALA A 739 25.58 4.47 -8.28
N GLU A 740 25.97 3.88 -7.15
CA GLU A 740 26.60 2.56 -7.09
C GLU A 740 25.64 1.46 -7.57
N LEU A 741 24.39 1.47 -7.13
CA LEU A 741 23.37 0.50 -7.56
C LEU A 741 23.18 0.54 -9.08
N ARG A 742 23.10 1.74 -9.67
CA ARG A 742 23.03 1.87 -11.14
C ARG A 742 24.31 1.40 -11.83
N HIS A 743 25.47 1.69 -11.26
CA HIS A 743 26.72 1.17 -11.80
C HIS A 743 26.72 -0.37 -11.83
N TRP A 744 26.26 -1.00 -10.75
CA TRP A 744 26.06 -2.45 -10.68
C TRP A 744 25.05 -2.97 -11.70
N GLU A 745 23.92 -2.30 -11.89
CA GLU A 745 22.94 -2.66 -12.91
C GLU A 745 23.53 -2.60 -14.31
N HIS A 746 24.28 -1.55 -14.64
CA HIS A 746 24.99 -1.44 -15.92
C HIS A 746 26.01 -2.54 -16.12
N LEU A 747 26.69 -3.01 -15.06
CA LEU A 747 27.64 -4.12 -15.17
C LEU A 747 26.97 -5.48 -15.38
N ILE A 748 25.73 -5.65 -14.88
CA ILE A 748 25.00 -6.92 -14.97
C ILE A 748 24.19 -7.01 -16.27
N PHE A 749 23.64 -5.89 -16.73
CA PHE A 749 22.67 -5.84 -17.84
C PHE A 749 23.13 -5.04 -19.06
N GLY A 750 24.19 -4.23 -18.95
CA GLY A 750 24.82 -3.51 -20.07
C GLY A 750 25.87 -4.35 -20.77
#